data_AF-A0A0G0WN58-F1
#
_entry.id   AF-A0A0G0WN58-F1
#
_cell.length_a   1.000
_cell.length_b   1.000
_cell.length_c   1.000
_cell.angle_alpha   90.00
_cell.angle_beta   90.00
_cell.angle_gamma   90.00
#
_symmetry.space_group_name_H-M   'P 1'
#
loop_
_entity.id
_entity.type
_entity.pdbx_description
1 polymer ?
#
loop_
_entity_poly.entity_id
_entity_poly.type
_entity_poly.pdbx_seq_one_letter_code
_entity_poly.pdbx_strand_id
1 'polypeptide(L)'
;MANFGLRGTLKTVRMNLLENLSARLPFGNKIKESEYFFALVIGVTQLTGAVWEMRGREIDILGSATLPYSGNDDLVDKAFQAIDKAVGDLEIEPKKILFGVPDSWGMDDNLKEPYLKLLGKIVKEADLEPMAYVTVTNAISYFLQKADGIPPTAILLGLGEYIEATILRGGKATETRSMKRTSHSFSDIEKLLQEFTEVEVLPSKILIYPGCAGEDLEKIKDELMSYPWMSHLSFLHFPKIEPLPENAQFEAVIWAAASEINPNVSLKRSFTVKKPAVKVLPTLKRARADDFGFVKGDIKAEVQTAKLKVQSEEGLEEDNLVSPEVPEMEMTSKSALSLENVASKVKLPKLPRYGVKLGKWIFAPLALAIIFLAFLFLFKADVTIYVEPKIFEQTTEIIADPGASAISEEKKIIPGKLIETTVAGSGKEVTSGTKQIGDPAKGKVVIYNLTSGKVSLSQGTSLSSSSGLKFTLDASVQIASQSSSVGADFTTVTKPGKTDPMGLTAQAIGPESNLSASTELTVANYQKSQVIGRVEEALSGGTSKNVTVVTSDDQKKLKAKVVDELKGKAVEDLQGKITDGRKIVKEALEAVDGKYTFSKDVDDQAKDFTLDASVRFRGTSYLDSDLRTLVSKLITVDVPENFEMNLQDAETQADIAKTGKDGKLTFNAKFRAKLLPKFNTSEIKKQITGKSKNDAVAKIKDSEGVVSVEIKTFPGLPSQIVRLPILPQNITINITPK
;
A
#
# COMPACT_ATOMS: atom_id res chain seq x y z
N MET A 1 -70.63 -52.05 -17.95
CA MET A 1 -70.22 -52.43 -19.33
C MET A 1 -69.28 -51.34 -19.81
N ALA A 2 -67.99 -51.35 -19.51
CA ALA A 2 -66.93 -52.34 -19.78
C ALA A 2 -66.45 -52.35 -21.24
N ASN A 3 -65.17 -51.99 -21.39
CA ASN A 3 -64.22 -52.34 -22.44
C ASN A 3 -64.26 -51.63 -23.80
N PHE A 4 -63.40 -50.61 -23.91
CA PHE A 4 -62.56 -50.26 -25.07
C PHE A 4 -61.27 -49.68 -24.44
N GLY A 5 -60.02 -50.01 -24.77
CA GLY A 5 -59.37 -50.90 -25.70
C GLY A 5 -57.89 -50.49 -25.65
N LEU A 6 -56.94 -51.40 -25.41
CA LEU A 6 -55.51 -51.05 -25.32
C LEU A 6 -54.66 -52.09 -26.05
N ARG A 7 -54.37 -51.77 -27.32
CA ARG A 7 -53.14 -52.20 -28.00
C ARG A 7 -51.98 -51.46 -27.31
N GLY A 8 -51.23 -52.13 -26.45
CA GLY A 8 -50.08 -51.49 -25.82
C GLY A 8 -49.42 -52.29 -24.69
N THR A 9 -48.91 -53.49 -24.96
CA THR A 9 -48.14 -54.25 -23.95
C THR A 9 -47.25 -55.31 -24.59
N LEU A 10 -46.17 -54.89 -25.25
CA LEU A 10 -44.98 -55.74 -25.50
C LEU A 10 -43.68 -54.92 -25.68
N LYS A 11 -43.75 -53.59 -25.47
CA LYS A 11 -42.60 -52.66 -25.48
C LYS A 11 -42.18 -52.19 -24.06
N THR A 12 -42.84 -52.69 -23.01
CA THR A 12 -42.72 -52.14 -21.63
C THR A 12 -42.13 -53.13 -20.61
N VAL A 13 -41.46 -54.21 -21.05
CA VAL A 13 -40.70 -55.11 -20.16
C VAL A 13 -39.19 -55.12 -20.47
N ARG A 14 -38.77 -54.47 -21.57
CA ARG A 14 -37.34 -54.17 -21.85
C ARG A 14 -36.91 -52.73 -21.57
N MET A 15 -37.84 -51.82 -21.22
CA MET A 15 -37.49 -50.43 -20.83
C MET A 15 -37.38 -50.23 -19.31
N ASN A 16 -38.08 -51.00 -18.46
CA ASN A 16 -37.98 -50.85 -17.00
C ASN A 16 -36.80 -51.62 -16.35
N LEU A 17 -36.06 -52.43 -17.11
CA LEU A 17 -34.79 -53.01 -16.64
C LEU A 17 -33.61 -52.07 -16.89
N LEU A 18 -33.70 -51.19 -17.89
CA LEU A 18 -32.63 -50.22 -18.23
C LEU A 18 -32.73 -48.91 -17.43
N GLU A 19 -33.92 -48.49 -16.99
CA GLU A 19 -34.06 -47.32 -16.10
C GLU A 19 -33.74 -47.63 -14.63
N ASN A 20 -33.84 -48.89 -14.18
CA ASN A 20 -33.44 -49.29 -12.81
C ASN A 20 -32.03 -49.89 -12.72
N LEU A 21 -31.31 -50.08 -13.84
CA LEU A 21 -29.86 -50.39 -13.82
C LEU A 21 -28.96 -49.15 -13.92
N SER A 22 -29.50 -47.98 -14.29
CA SER A 22 -28.79 -46.68 -14.15
C SER A 22 -28.73 -46.16 -12.71
N ALA A 23 -29.42 -46.79 -11.76
CA ALA A 23 -29.44 -46.37 -10.35
C ALA A 23 -28.47 -47.14 -9.43
N ARG A 24 -27.72 -48.14 -9.92
CA ARG A 24 -26.85 -49.00 -9.08
C ARG A 24 -25.55 -49.50 -9.72
N LEU A 25 -24.98 -48.77 -10.69
CA LEU A 25 -23.61 -49.00 -11.18
C LEU A 25 -22.80 -47.71 -11.05
N PRO A 26 -21.61 -47.73 -10.40
CA PRO A 26 -20.79 -46.54 -10.18
C PRO A 26 -19.97 -46.27 -11.44
N PHE A 27 -20.63 -45.94 -12.55
CA PHE A 27 -19.93 -45.41 -13.72
C PHE A 27 -19.93 -43.89 -13.66
N GLY A 28 -18.73 -43.35 -13.43
CA GLY A 28 -18.36 -42.03 -13.94
C GLY A 28 -18.77 -40.85 -13.09
N ASN A 29 -18.56 -40.90 -11.77
CA ASN A 29 -18.17 -39.65 -11.11
C ASN A 29 -16.87 -39.21 -11.80
N LYS A 30 -16.91 -38.09 -12.51
CA LYS A 30 -15.69 -37.36 -12.89
C LYS A 30 -14.91 -37.14 -11.60
N ILE A 31 -13.91 -38.00 -11.35
CA ILE A 31 -12.95 -37.78 -10.29
C ILE A 31 -12.21 -36.51 -10.71
N LYS A 32 -12.49 -35.43 -10.00
CA LYS A 32 -11.86 -34.13 -10.19
C LYS A 32 -10.37 -34.32 -9.88
N GLU A 33 -9.49 -34.22 -10.88
CA GLU A 33 -8.04 -34.28 -10.64
C GLU A 33 -7.64 -33.12 -9.72
N SER A 34 -6.86 -33.44 -8.67
CA SER A 34 -6.37 -32.46 -7.69
C SER A 34 -5.31 -31.57 -8.33
N GLU A 35 -5.55 -30.26 -8.32
CA GLU A 35 -4.54 -29.26 -8.66
C GLU A 35 -3.69 -28.95 -7.42
N TYR A 36 -2.37 -28.97 -7.58
CA TYR A 36 -1.41 -28.64 -6.52
C TYR A 36 -0.84 -27.24 -6.73
N PHE A 37 -0.57 -26.56 -5.62
CA PHE A 37 -0.11 -25.18 -5.59
C PHE A 37 1.10 -25.04 -4.67
N PHE A 38 2.02 -24.18 -5.06
CA PHE A 38 3.03 -23.65 -4.15
C PHE A 38 2.49 -22.44 -3.40
N ALA A 39 2.88 -22.31 -2.14
CA ALA A 39 2.81 -21.07 -1.39
C ALA A 39 4.21 -20.72 -0.90
N LEU A 40 4.63 -19.47 -1.11
CA LEU A 40 5.87 -18.93 -0.57
C LEU A 40 5.53 -17.71 0.30
N VAL A 41 5.69 -17.85 1.60
CA VAL A 41 5.44 -16.79 2.59
C VAL A 41 6.79 -16.22 3.02
N ILE A 42 7.03 -14.97 2.67
CA ILE A 42 8.25 -14.24 2.96
C ILE A 42 7.98 -13.38 4.20
N GLY A 43 8.67 -13.69 5.30
CA GLY A 43 8.72 -12.86 6.50
C GLY A 43 9.89 -11.87 6.43
N VAL A 44 10.32 -11.30 7.55
CA VAL A 44 11.42 -10.30 7.59
C VAL A 44 12.82 -10.94 7.55
N THR A 45 12.99 -12.09 8.19
CA THR A 45 14.29 -12.80 8.31
C THR A 45 14.21 -14.28 7.96
N GLN A 46 13.02 -14.78 7.63
CA GLN A 46 12.78 -16.15 7.23
C GLN A 46 11.70 -16.21 6.16
N LEU A 47 11.71 -17.28 5.38
CA LEU A 47 10.67 -17.59 4.41
C LEU A 47 10.21 -19.04 4.59
N THR A 48 8.94 -19.29 4.27
CA THR A 48 8.31 -20.59 4.35
C THR A 48 7.75 -20.97 2.98
N GLY A 49 8.29 -22.04 2.39
CA GLY A 49 7.73 -22.69 1.21
C GLY A 49 6.75 -23.78 1.63
N ALA A 50 5.70 -24.00 0.85
CA ALA A 50 4.77 -25.10 1.07
C ALA A 50 4.09 -25.59 -0.21
N VAL A 51 3.65 -26.84 -0.15
CA VAL A 51 2.79 -27.46 -1.16
C VAL A 51 1.41 -27.73 -0.56
N TRP A 52 0.37 -27.32 -1.27
CA TRP A 52 -1.00 -27.48 -0.83
C TRP A 52 -1.93 -27.84 -1.99
N GLU A 53 -3.06 -28.45 -1.67
CA GLU A 53 -4.14 -28.73 -2.63
C GLU A 53 -5.50 -28.35 -2.04
N MET A 54 -6.50 -28.22 -2.91
CA MET A 54 -7.90 -28.13 -2.48
C MET A 54 -8.72 -29.32 -2.98
N ARG A 55 -9.33 -30.03 -2.04
CA ARG A 55 -10.27 -31.11 -2.29
C ARG A 55 -11.68 -30.64 -1.99
N GLY A 56 -12.32 -30.06 -3.00
CA GLY A 56 -13.68 -29.51 -2.87
C GLY A 56 -13.69 -28.24 -2.01
N ARG A 57 -14.05 -28.38 -0.74
CA ARG A 57 -14.00 -27.29 0.26
C ARG A 57 -12.85 -27.46 1.24
N GLU A 58 -12.14 -28.58 1.24
CA GLU A 58 -11.04 -28.82 2.18
C GLU A 58 -9.71 -28.33 1.58
N ILE A 59 -8.93 -27.55 2.33
CA ILE A 59 -7.51 -27.27 2.05
C ILE A 59 -6.71 -28.37 2.72
N ASP A 60 -5.77 -29.00 2.01
CA ASP A 60 -4.78 -29.92 2.57
C ASP A 60 -3.36 -29.34 2.33
N ILE A 61 -2.58 -29.14 3.39
CA ILE A 61 -1.15 -28.77 3.31
C ILE A 61 -0.31 -30.04 3.35
N LEU A 62 0.38 -30.33 2.24
CA LEU A 62 1.05 -31.61 2.01
C LEU A 62 2.50 -31.63 2.50
N GLY A 63 3.15 -30.46 2.48
CA GLY A 63 4.52 -30.28 2.96
C GLY A 63 4.86 -28.80 3.11
N SER A 64 5.78 -28.49 4.02
CA SER A 64 6.27 -27.13 4.24
C SER A 64 7.73 -27.15 4.74
N ALA A 65 8.46 -26.08 4.45
CA ALA A 65 9.82 -25.89 4.91
C ALA A 65 10.09 -24.40 5.15
N THR A 66 10.64 -24.08 6.33
CA THR A 66 11.02 -22.73 6.71
C THR A 66 12.54 -22.59 6.73
N LEU A 67 13.06 -21.52 6.12
CA LEU A 67 14.48 -21.24 6.03
C LEU A 67 14.78 -19.78 6.38
N PRO A 68 15.87 -19.48 7.11
CA PRO A 68 16.32 -18.12 7.33
C PRO A 68 16.99 -17.55 6.05
N TYR A 69 16.88 -16.24 5.87
CA TYR A 69 17.55 -15.48 4.80
C TYR A 69 18.11 -14.17 5.35
N SER A 70 19.14 -13.62 4.73
CA SER A 70 19.86 -12.42 5.23
C SER A 70 19.58 -11.14 4.46
N GLY A 71 19.04 -11.23 3.24
CA GLY A 71 18.61 -10.07 2.46
C GLY A 71 18.00 -10.44 1.11
N ASN A 72 17.78 -9.44 0.26
CA ASN A 72 17.18 -9.69 -1.06
C ASN A 72 18.10 -10.50 -2.00
N ASP A 73 19.41 -10.45 -1.78
CA ASP A 73 20.41 -11.11 -2.63
C ASP A 73 20.37 -12.64 -2.49
N ASP A 74 20.12 -13.17 -1.29
CA ASP A 74 19.99 -14.61 -1.03
C ASP A 74 18.53 -15.12 -1.03
N LEU A 75 17.55 -14.21 -1.02
CA LEU A 75 16.13 -14.57 -0.94
C LEU A 75 15.68 -15.50 -2.08
N VAL A 76 16.15 -15.28 -3.30
CA VAL A 76 15.77 -16.10 -4.45
C VAL A 76 16.27 -17.53 -4.28
N ASP A 77 17.54 -17.70 -3.92
CA ASP A 77 18.14 -19.02 -3.68
C ASP A 77 17.48 -19.74 -2.51
N LYS A 78 17.15 -19.00 -1.44
CA LYS A 78 16.44 -19.54 -0.27
C LYS A 78 15.00 -19.93 -0.61
N ALA A 79 14.31 -19.16 -1.44
CA ALA A 79 12.98 -19.48 -1.92
C ALA A 79 12.97 -20.82 -2.67
N PHE A 80 13.95 -21.03 -3.57
CA PHE A 80 14.14 -22.29 -4.26
C PHE A 80 14.36 -23.46 -3.30
N GLN A 81 15.27 -23.31 -2.34
CA GLN A 81 15.53 -24.34 -1.35
C GLN A 81 14.31 -24.66 -0.49
N ALA A 82 13.50 -23.66 -0.14
CA ALA A 82 12.29 -23.87 0.66
C ALA A 82 11.19 -24.57 -0.15
N ILE A 83 11.01 -24.19 -1.42
CA ILE A 83 10.07 -24.85 -2.34
C ILE A 83 10.45 -26.32 -2.53
N ASP A 84 11.72 -26.59 -2.83
CA ASP A 84 12.25 -27.94 -3.04
C ASP A 84 12.09 -28.82 -1.77
N LYS A 85 12.48 -28.29 -0.60
CA LYS A 85 12.27 -28.99 0.68
C LYS A 85 10.80 -29.20 1.03
N ALA A 86 9.93 -28.29 0.64
CA ALA A 86 8.49 -28.44 0.87
C ALA A 86 7.86 -29.53 0.00
N VAL A 87 8.39 -29.75 -1.22
CA VAL A 87 8.04 -30.92 -2.03
C VAL A 87 8.59 -32.19 -1.38
N GLY A 88 9.86 -32.19 -0.99
CA GLY A 88 10.50 -33.37 -0.39
C GLY A 88 10.33 -34.61 -1.27
N ASP A 89 9.78 -35.70 -0.72
CA ASP A 89 9.56 -36.96 -1.43
C ASP A 89 8.19 -37.03 -2.16
N LEU A 90 7.46 -35.91 -2.25
CA LEU A 90 6.17 -35.88 -2.93
C LEU A 90 6.36 -36.01 -4.45
N GLU A 91 5.77 -37.04 -5.07
CA GLU A 91 5.74 -37.19 -6.54
C GLU A 91 4.69 -36.25 -7.19
N ILE A 92 4.83 -34.94 -6.97
CA ILE A 92 3.95 -33.89 -7.49
C ILE A 92 4.77 -32.72 -8.05
N GLU A 93 4.26 -32.07 -9.09
CA GLU A 93 4.88 -30.91 -9.73
C GLU A 93 3.88 -29.74 -9.79
N PRO A 94 3.71 -28.97 -8.71
CA PRO A 94 2.88 -27.78 -8.72
C PRO A 94 3.42 -26.76 -9.73
N LYS A 95 2.54 -26.21 -10.57
CA LYS A 95 2.94 -25.21 -11.59
C LYS A 95 2.64 -23.78 -11.18
N LYS A 96 1.86 -23.60 -10.12
CA LYS A 96 1.31 -22.30 -9.72
C LYS A 96 1.80 -21.92 -8.35
N ILE A 97 2.13 -20.64 -8.17
CA ILE A 97 2.67 -20.13 -6.90
C ILE A 97 1.89 -18.92 -6.40
N LEU A 98 1.60 -18.95 -5.09
CA LEU A 98 1.08 -17.85 -4.30
C LEU A 98 2.21 -17.23 -3.49
N PHE A 99 2.25 -15.90 -3.42
CA PHE A 99 3.19 -15.18 -2.56
C PHE A 99 2.49 -14.51 -1.37
N GLY A 100 2.93 -14.86 -0.16
CA GLY A 100 2.70 -14.04 1.04
C GLY A 100 3.91 -13.12 1.22
N VAL A 101 3.69 -11.81 1.32
CA VAL A 101 4.79 -10.83 1.39
C VAL A 101 4.70 -9.96 2.66
N PRO A 102 5.82 -9.42 3.15
CA PRO A 102 5.79 -8.46 4.25
C PRO A 102 5.03 -7.20 3.87
N ASP A 103 4.35 -6.57 4.83
CA ASP A 103 3.60 -5.33 4.59
C ASP A 103 4.53 -4.17 4.18
N SER A 104 5.77 -4.16 4.65
CA SER A 104 6.81 -3.20 4.24
C SER A 104 7.12 -3.18 2.73
N TRP A 105 6.77 -4.25 2.00
CA TRP A 105 6.96 -4.34 0.55
C TRP A 105 5.83 -3.64 -0.23
N GLY A 106 4.72 -3.31 0.44
CA GLY A 106 3.55 -2.64 -0.13
C GLY A 106 3.68 -1.11 -0.24
N MET A 107 2.92 -0.54 -1.16
CA MET A 107 2.62 0.89 -1.34
C MET A 107 1.26 0.99 -2.05
N ASP A 108 0.27 1.66 -1.44
CA ASP A 108 -1.06 1.90 -2.02
C ASP A 108 -1.69 0.65 -2.67
N ASP A 109 -1.84 -0.41 -1.86
CA ASP A 109 -2.37 -1.74 -2.23
C ASP A 109 -1.56 -2.53 -3.27
N ASN A 110 -0.43 -2.00 -3.74
CA ASN A 110 0.46 -2.65 -4.70
C ASN A 110 1.84 -2.96 -4.11
N LEU A 111 2.55 -3.94 -4.69
CA LEU A 111 3.95 -4.20 -4.35
C LEU A 111 4.86 -3.15 -5.00
N LYS A 112 5.88 -2.67 -4.27
CA LYS A 112 6.90 -1.78 -4.85
C LYS A 112 7.65 -2.52 -5.97
N GLU A 113 8.01 -1.78 -7.03
CA GLU A 113 8.63 -2.33 -8.25
C GLU A 113 9.86 -3.24 -8.01
N PRO A 114 10.78 -2.96 -7.06
CA PRO A 114 11.92 -3.84 -6.79
C PRO A 114 11.50 -5.25 -6.35
N TYR A 115 10.44 -5.35 -5.54
CA TYR A 115 9.93 -6.63 -5.05
C TYR A 115 9.13 -7.37 -6.11
N LEU A 116 8.41 -6.65 -6.99
CA LEU A 116 7.80 -7.28 -8.18
C LEU A 116 8.85 -7.93 -9.09
N LYS A 117 10.00 -7.27 -9.30
CA LYS A 117 11.13 -7.85 -10.04
C LYS A 117 11.71 -9.08 -9.35
N LEU A 118 11.81 -9.05 -8.01
CA LEU A 118 12.30 -10.17 -7.20
C LEU A 118 11.37 -11.39 -7.31
N LEU A 119 10.06 -11.21 -7.11
CA LEU A 119 9.06 -12.28 -7.30
C LEU A 119 9.05 -12.78 -8.74
N GLY A 120 9.15 -11.87 -9.71
CA GLY A 120 9.27 -12.22 -11.13
C GLY A 120 10.50 -13.05 -11.47
N LYS A 121 11.63 -12.83 -10.77
CA LYS A 121 12.84 -13.65 -10.89
C LYS A 121 12.59 -15.08 -10.39
N ILE A 122 11.99 -15.24 -9.20
CA ILE A 122 11.61 -16.55 -8.65
C ILE A 122 10.70 -17.30 -9.63
N VAL A 123 9.62 -16.65 -10.09
CA VAL A 123 8.66 -17.23 -11.05
C VAL A 123 9.36 -17.67 -12.35
N LYS A 124 10.25 -16.84 -12.89
CA LYS A 124 10.94 -17.11 -14.16
C LYS A 124 11.98 -18.22 -14.03
N GLU A 125 12.77 -18.22 -12.96
CA GLU A 125 13.81 -19.22 -12.73
C GLU A 125 13.23 -20.57 -12.27
N ALA A 126 12.08 -20.57 -11.60
CA ALA A 126 11.35 -21.77 -11.18
C ALA A 126 10.45 -22.39 -12.26
N ASP A 127 10.26 -21.72 -13.39
CA ASP A 127 9.24 -22.05 -14.41
C ASP A 127 7.82 -22.21 -13.82
N LEU A 128 7.44 -21.28 -12.94
CA LEU A 128 6.13 -21.25 -12.29
C LEU A 128 5.20 -20.20 -12.90
N GLU A 129 3.90 -20.35 -12.67
CA GLU A 129 2.86 -19.38 -12.99
C GLU A 129 2.43 -18.64 -11.70
N PRO A 130 2.55 -17.30 -11.65
CA PRO A 130 2.11 -16.55 -10.47
C PRO A 130 0.58 -16.54 -10.42
N MET A 131 0.01 -16.91 -9.28
CA MET A 131 -1.44 -16.82 -9.04
C MET A 131 -1.82 -15.42 -8.60
N ALA A 132 -1.26 -15.02 -7.46
CA ALA A 132 -1.47 -13.75 -6.80
C ALA A 132 -0.37 -13.52 -5.75
N TYR A 133 -0.35 -12.32 -5.19
CA TYR A 133 0.32 -12.05 -3.93
C TYR A 133 -0.65 -11.38 -2.95
N VAL A 134 -0.36 -11.50 -1.65
CA VAL A 134 -1.10 -10.86 -0.55
C VAL A 134 -0.12 -10.50 0.58
N THR A 135 -0.35 -9.40 1.28
CA THR A 135 0.45 -9.09 2.47
C THR A 135 0.07 -10.01 3.64
N VAL A 136 1.03 -10.33 4.50
CA VAL A 136 0.79 -11.21 5.65
C VAL A 136 -0.27 -10.62 6.59
N THR A 137 -0.26 -9.31 6.84
CA THR A 137 -1.29 -8.68 7.68
C THR A 137 -2.69 -8.80 7.07
N ASN A 138 -2.85 -8.56 5.77
CA ASN A 138 -4.15 -8.67 5.11
C ASN A 138 -4.66 -10.11 5.13
N ALA A 139 -3.78 -11.09 4.93
CA ALA A 139 -4.12 -12.49 5.04
C ALA A 139 -4.60 -12.86 6.46
N ILE A 140 -3.87 -12.45 7.50
CA ILE A 140 -4.25 -12.71 8.90
C ILE A 140 -5.58 -12.02 9.24
N SER A 141 -5.73 -10.76 8.87
CA SER A 141 -6.97 -10.01 9.12
C SER A 141 -8.18 -10.70 8.50
N TYR A 142 -8.04 -11.16 7.24
CA TYR A 142 -9.07 -11.92 6.54
C TYR A 142 -9.39 -13.25 7.23
N PHE A 143 -8.36 -14.00 7.63
CA PHE A 143 -8.52 -15.26 8.34
C PHE A 143 -9.29 -15.06 9.65
N LEU A 144 -8.93 -14.05 10.44
CA LEU A 144 -9.61 -13.72 11.69
C LEU A 144 -11.04 -13.27 11.48
N GLN A 145 -11.31 -12.43 10.46
CA GLN A 145 -12.67 -12.03 10.12
C GLN A 145 -13.55 -13.23 9.77
N LYS A 146 -12.98 -14.25 9.10
CA LYS A 146 -13.71 -15.49 8.79
C LYS A 146 -13.90 -16.40 9.99
N ALA A 147 -12.92 -16.46 10.89
CA ALA A 147 -13.01 -17.25 12.11
C ALA A 147 -14.00 -16.65 13.12
N ASP A 148 -13.93 -15.34 13.35
CA ASP A 148 -14.66 -14.62 14.40
C ASP A 148 -15.98 -13.99 13.90
N GLY A 149 -16.17 -13.93 12.58
CA GLY A 149 -17.36 -13.35 11.92
C GLY A 149 -17.41 -11.82 11.90
N ILE A 150 -16.42 -11.13 12.49
CA ILE A 150 -16.34 -9.67 12.59
C ILE A 150 -14.93 -9.23 12.18
N PRO A 151 -14.77 -8.17 11.36
CA PRO A 151 -13.46 -7.62 11.04
C PRO A 151 -12.67 -7.20 12.29
N PRO A 152 -11.40 -7.63 12.46
CA PRO A 152 -10.65 -7.34 13.67
C PRO A 152 -10.29 -5.85 13.78
N THR A 153 -10.46 -5.29 14.99
CA THR A 153 -9.83 -4.03 15.39
C THR A 153 -8.80 -4.34 16.47
N ALA A 154 -7.53 -4.38 16.09
CA ALA A 154 -6.44 -4.86 16.94
C ALA A 154 -5.09 -4.28 16.49
N ILE A 155 -4.07 -4.41 17.34
CA ILE A 155 -2.68 -4.25 16.95
C ILE A 155 -2.16 -5.65 16.61
N LEU A 156 -1.67 -5.84 15.38
CA LEU A 156 -1.00 -7.06 14.99
C LEU A 156 0.51 -6.90 15.21
N LEU A 157 1.09 -7.69 16.11
CA LEU A 157 2.46 -7.54 16.57
C LEU A 157 3.30 -8.80 16.24
N GLY A 158 4.20 -8.66 15.27
CA GLY A 158 5.17 -9.68 14.89
C GLY A 158 6.42 -9.60 15.76
N LEU A 159 6.83 -10.74 16.32
CA LEU A 159 7.94 -10.83 17.28
C LEU A 159 9.07 -11.71 16.73
N GLY A 160 10.21 -11.11 16.40
CA GLY A 160 11.42 -11.84 16.03
C GLY A 160 12.67 -11.00 16.26
N GLU A 161 13.69 -11.12 15.40
CA GLU A 161 14.86 -10.21 15.43
C GLU A 161 14.43 -8.75 15.19
N TYR A 162 13.37 -8.56 14.42
CA TYR A 162 12.66 -7.30 14.27
C TYR A 162 11.27 -7.46 14.91
N ILE A 163 10.82 -6.38 15.53
CA ILE A 163 9.42 -6.24 15.94
C ILE A 163 8.70 -5.41 14.88
N GLU A 164 7.53 -5.87 14.46
CA GLU A 164 6.67 -5.20 13.48
C GLU A 164 5.28 -5.05 14.09
N ALA A 165 4.75 -3.84 14.08
CA ALA A 165 3.41 -3.53 14.56
C ALA A 165 2.58 -2.98 13.41
N THR A 166 1.38 -3.54 13.23
CA THR A 166 0.38 -3.02 12.29
C THR A 166 -0.92 -2.71 13.02
N ILE A 167 -1.47 -1.51 12.81
CA ILE A 167 -2.77 -1.12 13.34
C ILE A 167 -3.87 -1.63 12.40
N LEU A 168 -4.75 -2.49 12.91
CA LEU A 168 -5.96 -2.95 12.23
C LEU A 168 -7.18 -2.19 12.77
N ARG A 169 -7.94 -1.55 11.89
CA ARG A 169 -9.24 -0.93 12.21
C ARG A 169 -10.31 -1.46 11.27
N GLY A 170 -11.30 -2.16 11.82
CA GLY A 170 -12.36 -2.77 11.02
C GLY A 170 -11.83 -3.74 9.96
N GLY A 171 -10.77 -4.49 10.28
CA GLY A 171 -10.11 -5.44 9.39
C GLY A 171 -9.13 -4.83 8.38
N LYS A 172 -9.00 -3.50 8.31
CA LYS A 172 -8.06 -2.83 7.41
C LYS A 172 -6.78 -2.45 8.13
N ALA A 173 -5.64 -2.76 7.54
CA ALA A 173 -4.35 -2.24 7.98
C ALA A 173 -4.27 -0.74 7.65
N THR A 174 -4.07 0.10 8.67
CA THR A 174 -3.97 1.55 8.49
C THR A 174 -2.52 2.03 8.47
N GLU A 175 -1.67 1.47 9.33
CA GLU A 175 -0.28 1.89 9.46
C GLU A 175 0.56 0.71 9.97
N THR A 176 1.77 0.55 9.42
CA THR A 176 2.76 -0.46 9.84
C THR A 176 4.08 0.21 10.17
N ARG A 177 4.67 -0.17 11.30
CA ARG A 177 6.00 0.26 11.75
C ARG A 177 6.82 -0.96 12.14
N SER A 178 8.14 -0.88 11.95
CA SER A 178 9.05 -1.97 12.32
C SER A 178 10.36 -1.42 12.88
N MET A 179 10.93 -2.10 13.88
CA MET A 179 12.26 -1.76 14.41
C MET A 179 13.03 -3.00 14.83
N LYS A 180 14.36 -2.88 14.96
CA LYS A 180 15.21 -3.98 15.46
C LYS A 180 14.96 -4.20 16.95
N ARG A 181 14.73 -5.45 17.35
CA ARG A 181 14.51 -5.85 18.74
C ARG A 181 15.82 -5.85 19.53
N THR A 182 15.81 -5.28 20.73
CA THR A 182 16.91 -5.32 21.69
C THR A 182 16.63 -6.34 22.80
N SER A 183 17.52 -6.42 23.80
CA SER A 183 17.29 -7.23 25.00
C SER A 183 16.10 -6.76 25.85
N HIS A 184 15.56 -5.55 25.61
CA HIS A 184 14.46 -4.96 26.36
C HIS A 184 13.17 -4.87 25.53
N SER A 185 12.60 -6.03 25.20
CA SER A 185 11.43 -6.15 24.31
C SER A 185 10.27 -5.21 24.64
N PHE A 186 9.96 -4.96 25.92
CA PHE A 186 8.89 -4.03 26.33
C PHE A 186 9.12 -2.59 25.88
N SER A 187 10.33 -2.08 26.13
CA SER A 187 10.68 -0.70 25.78
C SER A 187 10.70 -0.52 24.27
N ASP A 188 11.11 -1.55 23.53
CA ASP A 188 11.10 -1.50 22.07
C ASP A 188 9.68 -1.50 21.53
N ILE A 189 8.79 -2.34 22.08
CA ILE A 189 7.36 -2.34 21.70
C ILE A 189 6.70 -1.01 22.06
N GLU A 190 6.97 -0.45 23.25
CA GLU A 190 6.46 0.88 23.61
C GLU A 190 6.94 1.95 22.63
N LYS A 191 8.25 2.02 22.36
CA LYS A 191 8.81 3.00 21.42
C LYS A 191 8.19 2.84 20.04
N LEU A 192 8.05 1.62 19.55
CA LEU A 192 7.42 1.33 18.27
C LEU A 192 5.97 1.81 18.25
N LEU A 193 5.21 1.56 19.31
CA LEU A 193 3.82 1.99 19.42
C LEU A 193 3.66 3.52 19.60
N GLN A 194 4.68 4.21 20.10
CA GLN A 194 4.72 5.68 20.19
C GLN A 194 4.91 6.35 18.82
N GLU A 195 5.43 5.64 17.80
CA GLU A 195 5.61 6.18 16.44
C GLU A 195 4.28 6.38 15.70
N PHE A 196 3.17 5.78 16.15
CA PHE A 196 1.84 5.92 15.56
C PHE A 196 1.18 7.24 15.98
N THR A 197 1.69 8.37 15.48
CA THR A 197 1.24 9.72 15.89
C THR A 197 -0.13 10.11 15.32
N GLU A 198 -0.57 9.46 14.25
CA GLU A 198 -1.86 9.73 13.61
C GLU A 198 -3.04 9.00 14.29
N VAL A 199 -2.74 8.15 15.27
CA VAL A 199 -3.72 7.30 15.96
C VAL A 199 -4.00 7.87 17.35
N GLU A 200 -5.10 8.61 17.52
CA GLU A 200 -5.48 9.21 18.81
C GLU A 200 -5.66 8.17 19.94
N VAL A 201 -6.23 7.01 19.59
CA VAL A 201 -6.50 5.90 20.53
C VAL A 201 -6.08 4.57 19.92
N LEU A 202 -5.20 3.85 20.60
CA LEU A 202 -4.73 2.52 20.18
C LEU A 202 -5.81 1.45 20.43
N PRO A 203 -5.96 0.46 19.52
CA PRO A 203 -6.87 -0.67 19.73
C PRO A 203 -6.58 -1.44 21.02
N SER A 204 -7.60 -1.76 21.81
CA SER A 204 -7.43 -2.48 23.10
C SER A 204 -7.16 -3.98 22.98
N LYS A 205 -6.94 -4.50 21.76
CA LYS A 205 -6.57 -5.90 21.50
C LYS A 205 -5.21 -5.93 20.81
N ILE A 206 -4.27 -6.72 21.32
CA ILE A 206 -2.96 -6.98 20.70
C ILE A 206 -2.90 -8.46 20.35
N LEU A 207 -2.69 -8.75 19.08
CA LEU A 207 -2.52 -10.09 18.54
C LEU A 207 -1.04 -10.31 18.25
N ILE A 208 -0.41 -11.23 18.99
CA ILE A 208 1.03 -11.50 18.83
C ILE A 208 1.24 -12.74 17.96
N TYR A 209 2.23 -12.69 17.08
CA TYR A 209 2.60 -13.82 16.21
C TYR A 209 4.13 -13.92 16.07
N PRO A 210 4.67 -15.11 15.74
CA PRO A 210 6.11 -15.29 15.65
C PRO A 210 6.63 -14.73 14.32
N GLY A 211 7.61 -13.82 14.40
CA GLY A 211 8.36 -13.30 13.26
C GLY A 211 9.53 -14.22 12.86
N CYS A 212 10.02 -15.04 13.79
CA CYS A 212 10.97 -16.13 13.54
C CYS A 212 10.55 -17.42 14.27
N ALA A 213 11.02 -18.58 13.79
CA ALA A 213 10.76 -19.85 14.46
C ALA A 213 11.39 -19.90 15.87
N GLY A 214 10.68 -20.50 16.83
CA GLY A 214 11.19 -20.74 18.19
C GLY A 214 10.88 -19.67 19.23
N GLU A 215 10.03 -18.68 18.92
CA GLU A 215 9.51 -17.70 19.89
C GLU A 215 8.41 -18.32 20.76
N ASP A 216 8.55 -18.23 22.09
CA ASP A 216 7.54 -18.67 23.05
C ASP A 216 6.52 -17.55 23.31
N LEU A 217 5.44 -17.55 22.52
CA LEU A 217 4.43 -16.49 22.56
C LEU A 217 3.62 -16.46 23.87
N GLU A 218 3.39 -17.60 24.52
CA GLU A 218 2.65 -17.61 25.79
C GLU A 218 3.49 -16.96 26.90
N LYS A 219 4.79 -17.26 26.94
CA LYS A 219 5.72 -16.57 27.84
C LYS A 219 5.76 -15.07 27.57
N ILE A 220 5.86 -14.66 26.31
CA ILE A 220 5.90 -13.23 25.94
C ILE A 220 4.59 -12.53 26.28
N LYS A 221 3.45 -13.19 26.08
CA LYS A 221 2.14 -12.66 26.50
C LYS A 221 2.10 -12.39 27.99
N ASP A 222 2.48 -13.35 28.83
CA ASP A 222 2.50 -13.19 30.29
C ASP A 222 3.39 -12.02 30.71
N GLU A 223 4.55 -11.91 30.07
CA GLU A 223 5.48 -10.80 30.19
C GLU A 223 4.81 -9.45 29.84
N LEU A 224 4.17 -9.35 28.67
CA LEU A 224 3.54 -8.11 28.18
C LEU A 224 2.33 -7.69 29.02
N MET A 225 1.61 -8.65 29.62
CA MET A 225 0.47 -8.37 30.51
C MET A 225 0.90 -7.71 31.83
N SER A 226 2.17 -7.79 32.20
CA SER A 226 2.71 -7.13 33.40
C SER A 226 3.09 -5.66 33.19
N TYR A 227 3.15 -5.20 31.93
CA TYR A 227 3.65 -3.88 31.59
C TYR A 227 2.58 -2.78 31.74
N PRO A 228 2.90 -1.59 32.30
CA PRO A 228 1.94 -0.53 32.57
C PRO A 228 1.59 0.30 31.31
N TRP A 229 1.07 -0.32 30.25
CA TRP A 229 0.83 0.30 28.93
C TRP A 229 0.09 1.65 28.98
N MET A 230 -0.96 1.76 29.79
CA MET A 230 -1.80 2.96 29.86
C MET A 230 -1.10 4.19 30.45
N SER A 231 0.06 4.01 31.10
CA SER A 231 0.86 5.13 31.61
C SER A 231 1.74 5.78 30.54
N HIS A 232 1.93 5.11 29.40
CA HIS A 232 2.89 5.49 28.37
C HIS A 232 2.28 5.60 26.96
N LEU A 233 1.10 5.02 26.75
CA LEU A 233 0.43 4.92 25.46
C LEU A 233 -1.07 5.20 25.58
N SER A 234 -1.66 5.72 24.50
CA SER A 234 -3.06 6.13 24.42
C SER A 234 -4.03 4.95 24.25
N PHE A 235 -4.02 3.99 25.18
CA PHE A 235 -5.04 2.94 25.25
C PHE A 235 -6.24 3.40 26.06
N LEU A 236 -7.46 3.18 25.55
CA LEU A 236 -8.70 3.46 26.30
C LEU A 236 -8.93 2.49 27.48
N HIS A 237 -8.48 1.25 27.31
CA HIS A 237 -8.56 0.17 28.30
C HIS A 237 -7.24 -0.59 28.30
N PHE A 238 -6.94 -1.31 29.39
CA PHE A 238 -5.76 -2.16 29.43
C PHE A 238 -5.81 -3.16 28.25
N PRO A 239 -4.74 -3.26 27.44
CA PRO A 239 -4.77 -4.06 26.24
C PRO A 239 -4.90 -5.56 26.56
N LYS A 240 -5.81 -6.25 25.89
CA LYS A 240 -5.91 -7.70 25.90
C LYS A 240 -4.91 -8.27 24.91
N ILE A 241 -3.99 -9.11 25.39
CA ILE A 241 -2.94 -9.73 24.57
C ILE A 241 -3.29 -11.19 24.29
N GLU A 242 -3.29 -11.57 23.02
CA GLU A 242 -3.69 -12.90 22.56
C GLU A 242 -2.69 -13.43 21.52
N PRO A 243 -2.05 -14.60 21.79
CA PRO A 243 -1.13 -15.21 20.84
C PRO A 243 -1.89 -15.93 19.72
N LEU A 244 -1.45 -15.69 18.49
CA LEU A 244 -1.88 -16.45 17.33
C LEU A 244 -1.16 -17.80 17.26
N PRO A 245 -1.76 -18.82 16.61
CA PRO A 245 -1.07 -20.08 16.34
C PRO A 245 0.28 -19.87 15.66
N GLU A 246 1.26 -20.72 15.94
CA GLU A 246 2.64 -20.59 15.41
C GLU A 246 2.68 -20.47 13.88
N ASN A 247 1.80 -21.19 13.18
CA ASN A 247 1.70 -21.19 11.72
C ASN A 247 0.66 -20.21 11.17
N ALA A 248 0.14 -19.28 11.98
CA ALA A 248 -0.99 -18.44 11.60
C ALA A 248 -0.72 -17.59 10.35
N GLN A 249 0.47 -17.01 10.21
CA GLN A 249 0.84 -16.24 9.01
C GLN A 249 0.69 -17.10 7.75
N PHE A 250 1.24 -18.31 7.83
CA PHE A 250 1.31 -19.24 6.73
C PHE A 250 -0.07 -19.82 6.37
N GLU A 251 -0.83 -20.25 7.37
CA GLU A 251 -2.19 -20.76 7.19
C GLU A 251 -3.13 -19.68 6.67
N ALA A 252 -2.98 -18.44 7.15
CA ALA A 252 -3.79 -17.32 6.70
C ALA A 252 -3.57 -17.01 5.22
N VAL A 253 -2.32 -17.02 4.75
CA VAL A 253 -2.00 -16.78 3.32
C VAL A 253 -2.62 -17.86 2.43
N ILE A 254 -2.44 -19.14 2.78
CA ILE A 254 -3.05 -20.24 2.03
C ILE A 254 -4.57 -20.15 2.05
N TRP A 255 -5.16 -19.90 3.23
CA TRP A 255 -6.61 -19.79 3.39
C TRP A 255 -7.18 -18.68 2.51
N ALA A 256 -6.54 -17.52 2.53
CA ALA A 256 -6.99 -16.36 1.77
C ALA A 256 -6.97 -16.65 0.26
N ALA A 257 -5.92 -17.28 -0.27
CA ALA A 257 -5.89 -17.71 -1.67
C ALA A 257 -6.88 -18.84 -2.00
N ALA A 258 -7.07 -19.79 -1.08
CA ALA A 258 -8.04 -20.85 -1.25
C ALA A 258 -9.49 -20.30 -1.28
N SER A 259 -9.75 -19.23 -0.53
CA SER A 259 -11.05 -18.54 -0.48
C SER A 259 -11.38 -17.82 -1.79
N GLU A 260 -10.36 -17.30 -2.49
CA GLU A 260 -10.51 -16.74 -3.85
C GLU A 260 -10.92 -17.80 -4.86
N ILE A 261 -10.44 -19.03 -4.69
CA ILE A 261 -10.78 -20.14 -5.60
C ILE A 261 -12.13 -20.77 -5.21
N ASN A 262 -12.42 -20.88 -3.91
CA ASN A 262 -13.69 -21.36 -3.39
C ASN A 262 -14.10 -20.58 -2.11
N PRO A 263 -15.13 -19.74 -2.18
CA PRO A 263 -15.58 -18.94 -1.03
C PRO A 263 -16.06 -19.74 0.19
N ASN A 264 -16.36 -21.03 0.04
CA ASN A 264 -16.86 -21.91 1.10
C ASN A 264 -15.78 -22.88 1.62
N VAL A 265 -14.52 -22.45 1.64
CA VAL A 265 -13.40 -23.28 2.03
C VAL A 265 -13.34 -23.52 3.55
N SER A 266 -12.78 -24.65 3.93
CA SER A 266 -12.49 -25.12 5.29
C SER A 266 -11.09 -25.72 5.31
N LEU A 267 -10.27 -25.39 6.31
CA LEU A 267 -8.91 -25.94 6.42
C LEU A 267 -8.93 -27.30 7.11
N LYS A 268 -8.22 -28.26 6.50
CA LYS A 268 -7.92 -29.55 7.09
C LYS A 268 -6.40 -29.72 7.09
N ARG A 269 -5.87 -30.29 8.17
CA ARG A 269 -4.43 -30.56 8.26
C ARG A 269 -4.25 -32.04 7.90
N SER A 270 -3.75 -32.35 6.70
CA SER A 270 -3.50 -33.72 6.24
C SER A 270 -2.10 -33.88 5.67
N PHE A 271 -1.31 -34.77 6.26
CA PHE A 271 0.07 -35.07 5.84
C PHE A 271 0.17 -36.41 5.10
N THR A 272 -0.76 -36.75 4.20
CA THR A 272 -0.76 -38.09 3.57
C THR A 272 -0.89 -38.06 2.05
N VAL A 273 0.14 -38.60 1.40
CA VAL A 273 0.30 -38.71 -0.07
C VAL A 273 -0.67 -39.75 -0.65
N LYS A 274 -1.44 -39.38 -1.67
CA LYS A 274 -1.99 -40.32 -2.65
C LYS A 274 -1.58 -39.85 -4.05
N LYS A 275 -0.98 -40.76 -4.83
CA LYS A 275 -0.45 -40.56 -6.19
C LYS A 275 -1.51 -40.04 -7.18
N PRO A 276 -1.22 -38.98 -7.95
CA PRO A 276 -2.02 -38.59 -9.12
C PRO A 276 -1.25 -38.74 -10.44
N ALA A 277 -1.99 -38.96 -11.53
CA ALA A 277 -1.51 -39.01 -12.91
C ALA A 277 -1.94 -37.73 -13.66
N VAL A 278 -1.14 -37.28 -14.63
CA VAL A 278 -1.22 -35.95 -15.29
C VAL A 278 -1.83 -36.02 -16.69
N LYS A 279 -2.81 -35.14 -17.02
CA LYS A 279 -3.04 -34.55 -18.37
C LYS A 279 -3.96 -33.30 -18.34
N VAL A 280 -3.91 -32.49 -19.41
CA VAL A 280 -4.05 -31.01 -19.40
C VAL A 280 -5.35 -30.43 -20.07
N LEU A 281 -5.78 -29.21 -19.62
CA LEU A 281 -6.75 -28.17 -20.13
C LEU A 281 -8.27 -28.33 -19.81
N PRO A 282 -9.13 -27.26 -19.75
CA PRO A 282 -8.98 -25.82 -20.11
C PRO A 282 -9.46 -24.77 -19.05
N THR A 283 -9.35 -23.49 -19.41
CA THR A 283 -9.45 -22.20 -18.67
C THR A 283 -10.78 -21.85 -17.97
N LEU A 284 -10.71 -21.25 -16.78
CA LEU A 284 -11.84 -20.74 -15.96
C LEU A 284 -11.98 -19.20 -15.99
N LYS A 285 -13.22 -18.70 -16.00
CA LYS A 285 -13.63 -17.29 -15.98
C LYS A 285 -13.51 -16.65 -14.59
N ARG A 286 -13.18 -15.34 -14.56
CA ARG A 286 -12.86 -14.44 -13.41
C ARG A 286 -14.09 -14.06 -12.55
N ALA A 287 -13.89 -13.97 -11.23
CA ALA A 287 -14.66 -13.17 -10.26
C ALA A 287 -13.76 -12.05 -9.66
N ARG A 288 -14.37 -10.99 -9.10
CA ARG A 288 -13.75 -9.72 -8.66
C ARG A 288 -12.87 -9.85 -7.40
N ALA A 289 -11.76 -9.10 -7.37
CA ALA A 289 -10.70 -9.17 -6.35
C ALA A 289 -10.42 -7.83 -5.61
N ASP A 290 -11.30 -6.83 -5.73
CA ASP A 290 -10.94 -5.45 -5.37
C ASP A 290 -11.07 -5.09 -3.86
N ASP A 291 -11.43 -6.05 -2.98
CA ASP A 291 -11.69 -5.78 -1.55
C ASP A 291 -10.70 -6.49 -0.59
N PHE A 292 -9.72 -7.25 -1.12
CA PHE A 292 -8.91 -8.20 -0.33
C PHE A 292 -7.38 -8.03 -0.45
N GLY A 293 -6.90 -6.99 -1.14
CA GLY A 293 -5.46 -6.76 -1.34
C GLY A 293 -4.75 -7.83 -2.18
N PHE A 294 -5.51 -8.65 -2.91
CA PHE A 294 -4.99 -9.67 -3.82
C PHE A 294 -4.76 -9.07 -5.20
N VAL A 295 -3.50 -9.01 -5.63
CA VAL A 295 -3.17 -8.56 -6.99
C VAL A 295 -2.82 -9.75 -7.86
N LYS A 296 -3.55 -9.87 -8.98
CA LYS A 296 -3.38 -10.94 -9.96
C LYS A 296 -2.13 -10.70 -10.80
N GLY A 297 -1.31 -11.73 -10.98
CA GLY A 297 0.04 -11.62 -11.55
C GLY A 297 0.09 -11.26 -13.04
N ASP A 298 0.37 -10.00 -13.36
CA ASP A 298 0.93 -9.56 -14.66
C ASP A 298 2.40 -9.15 -14.44
N ILE A 299 3.33 -10.11 -14.51
CA ILE A 299 4.77 -9.90 -14.23
C ILE A 299 5.64 -9.96 -15.52
N LYS A 300 5.07 -9.85 -16.74
CA LYS A 300 5.88 -9.85 -17.99
C LYS A 300 5.46 -8.84 -19.08
N ALA A 301 6.42 -7.95 -19.37
CA ALA A 301 6.89 -7.41 -20.67
C ALA A 301 6.10 -6.32 -21.42
N GLU A 302 6.77 -5.19 -21.68
CA GLU A 302 6.46 -4.26 -22.77
C GLU A 302 7.74 -3.96 -23.58
N VAL A 303 7.71 -4.24 -24.90
CA VAL A 303 8.73 -3.81 -25.87
C VAL A 303 8.04 -3.46 -27.20
N GLN A 304 8.41 -2.29 -27.74
CA GLN A 304 8.34 -1.81 -29.14
C GLN A 304 6.97 -1.32 -29.70
N THR A 305 6.81 0.01 -29.85
CA THR A 305 7.15 0.93 -30.97
C THR A 305 6.19 0.92 -32.16
N ALA A 306 5.55 2.06 -32.42
CA ALA A 306 5.25 2.54 -33.77
C ALA A 306 5.09 4.08 -33.77
N LYS A 307 5.79 4.71 -34.73
CA LYS A 307 5.78 6.12 -35.10
C LYS A 307 4.52 6.49 -35.91
N LEU A 308 4.35 7.81 -36.12
CA LEU A 308 3.60 8.56 -37.17
C LEU A 308 2.41 9.33 -36.57
N LYS A 309 2.11 10.59 -36.93
CA LYS A 309 2.74 11.62 -37.77
C LYS A 309 1.97 12.91 -37.43
N VAL A 310 2.67 14.03 -37.34
CA VAL A 310 2.09 15.36 -37.14
C VAL A 310 1.36 15.82 -38.41
N GLN A 311 0.21 16.47 -38.25
CA GLN A 311 -0.27 17.45 -39.21
C GLN A 311 -0.91 18.64 -38.47
N SER A 312 -0.45 19.80 -38.88
CA SER A 312 -0.69 21.15 -38.37
C SER A 312 -1.60 21.91 -39.32
N GLU A 313 -2.47 22.77 -38.79
CA GLU A 313 -3.10 23.96 -39.41
C GLU A 313 -3.52 24.82 -38.19
N GLU A 314 -2.90 25.95 -37.84
CA GLU A 314 -2.88 27.27 -38.47
C GLU A 314 -4.26 27.88 -38.78
N GLY A 315 -4.57 28.99 -38.11
CA GLY A 315 -5.38 30.05 -38.71
C GLY A 315 -6.41 30.74 -37.82
N LEU A 316 -6.07 31.97 -37.41
CA LEU A 316 -6.94 33.16 -37.29
C LEU A 316 -7.91 33.22 -36.09
N GLU A 317 -8.22 34.36 -35.48
CA GLU A 317 -7.62 35.69 -35.30
C GLU A 317 -8.55 36.38 -34.26
N GLU A 318 -8.08 37.49 -33.73
CA GLU A 318 -8.62 38.27 -32.60
C GLU A 318 -10.10 38.69 -32.73
N ASP A 319 -10.81 38.77 -31.60
CA ASP A 319 -11.50 40.02 -31.32
C ASP A 319 -11.70 40.29 -29.81
N ASN A 320 -11.67 41.59 -29.54
CA ASN A 320 -11.68 42.35 -28.30
C ASN A 320 -12.63 41.86 -27.20
N LEU A 321 -12.29 42.16 -25.94
CA LEU A 321 -13.17 42.92 -25.03
C LEU A 321 -12.41 43.39 -23.78
N VAL A 322 -12.32 44.71 -23.69
CA VAL A 322 -11.97 45.52 -22.52
C VAL A 322 -12.94 45.19 -21.37
N SER A 323 -12.41 44.96 -20.16
CA SER A 323 -13.17 44.99 -18.91
C SER A 323 -12.53 46.01 -17.96
N PRO A 324 -13.29 46.95 -17.38
CA PRO A 324 -12.77 47.91 -16.41
C PRO A 324 -12.64 47.28 -15.01
N GLU A 325 -11.69 47.83 -14.26
CA GLU A 325 -11.43 47.60 -12.84
C GLU A 325 -12.66 47.88 -11.96
N VAL A 326 -12.86 47.01 -10.97
CA VAL A 326 -13.54 47.37 -9.72
C VAL A 326 -12.69 46.85 -8.55
N PRO A 327 -12.28 47.72 -7.61
CA PRO A 327 -11.49 47.33 -6.46
C PRO A 327 -12.35 46.71 -5.35
N GLU A 328 -11.64 45.84 -4.63
CA GLU A 328 -11.86 45.29 -3.30
C GLU A 328 -12.34 46.33 -2.27
N MET A 329 -13.27 45.93 -1.41
CA MET A 329 -13.49 46.61 -0.13
C MET A 329 -13.94 45.64 0.95
N GLU A 330 -13.08 45.54 1.96
CA GLU A 330 -13.32 44.90 3.24
C GLU A 330 -14.37 45.64 4.07
N MET A 331 -15.02 44.87 4.93
CA MET A 331 -15.92 45.33 5.97
C MET A 331 -15.15 46.02 7.08
N THR A 332 -15.50 47.26 7.41
CA THR A 332 -15.70 47.65 8.82
C THR A 332 -16.71 48.79 8.93
N SER A 333 -17.60 48.68 9.91
CA SER A 333 -17.74 49.66 11.00
C SER A 333 -19.18 49.82 11.49
N LYS A 334 -19.23 50.04 12.80
CA LYS A 334 -20.39 50.30 13.64
C LYS A 334 -21.07 51.60 13.20
N SER A 335 -22.39 51.66 13.34
CA SER A 335 -23.06 52.86 13.89
C SER A 335 -24.47 52.54 14.35
N ALA A 336 -24.76 53.05 15.55
CA ALA A 336 -26.09 53.16 16.12
C ALA A 336 -26.76 54.44 15.58
N LEU A 337 -28.02 54.33 15.20
CA LEU A 337 -28.97 55.43 15.03
C LEU A 337 -30.31 54.91 15.58
N SER A 338 -30.81 55.42 16.71
CA SER A 338 -31.52 56.69 16.85
C SER A 338 -32.66 56.82 15.84
N LEU A 339 -33.88 56.45 16.27
CA LEU A 339 -35.11 56.78 15.57
C LEU A 339 -35.92 57.74 16.44
N GLU A 340 -35.83 58.99 16.03
CA GLU A 340 -36.60 60.10 16.52
C GLU A 340 -37.91 60.23 15.71
N ASN A 341 -39.01 60.44 16.44
CA ASN A 341 -40.24 61.15 16.07
C ASN A 341 -40.73 61.10 14.61
N VAL A 342 -41.78 60.30 14.37
CA VAL A 342 -42.82 60.63 13.38
C VAL A 342 -44.20 60.44 14.02
N ALA A 343 -44.74 61.53 14.56
CA ALA A 343 -46.13 61.62 14.96
C ALA A 343 -47.00 62.00 13.75
N SER A 344 -47.51 61.01 13.02
CA SER A 344 -48.56 61.24 12.03
C SER A 344 -49.95 61.06 12.66
N LYS A 345 -50.68 62.18 12.80
CA LYS A 345 -52.08 62.24 13.24
C LYS A 345 -52.99 61.46 12.28
N VAL A 346 -53.41 60.26 12.65
CA VAL A 346 -54.55 59.58 12.03
C VAL A 346 -55.83 60.03 12.75
N LYS A 347 -56.72 60.72 12.02
CA LYS A 347 -58.06 61.08 12.51
C LYS A 347 -58.93 59.82 12.55
N LEU A 348 -59.23 59.34 13.75
CA LEU A 348 -60.27 58.33 13.98
C LEU A 348 -61.66 58.91 13.64
N PRO A 349 -62.51 58.21 12.87
CA PRO A 349 -63.89 58.63 12.65
C PRO A 349 -64.70 58.53 13.95
N LYS A 350 -65.52 59.55 14.22
CA LYS A 350 -66.41 59.60 15.39
C LYS A 350 -67.53 58.58 15.22
N LEU A 351 -67.53 57.53 16.04
CA LEU A 351 -68.66 56.60 16.16
C LEU A 351 -69.89 57.31 16.75
N PRO A 352 -71.10 57.12 16.18
CA PRO A 352 -72.33 57.67 16.73
C PRO A 352 -72.64 57.04 18.09
N ARG A 353 -72.86 57.89 19.10
CA ARG A 353 -73.32 57.46 20.43
C ARG A 353 -74.81 57.13 20.38
N TYR A 354 -75.13 55.90 20.00
CA TYR A 354 -76.45 55.33 20.30
C TYR A 354 -76.46 54.81 21.73
N GLY A 355 -77.37 55.35 22.55
CA GLY A 355 -77.58 54.94 23.93
C GLY A 355 -78.18 53.54 23.98
N VAL A 356 -77.32 52.52 24.13
CA VAL A 356 -77.76 51.14 24.40
C VAL A 356 -77.24 50.71 25.76
N LYS A 357 -78.02 50.98 26.80
CA LYS A 357 -77.88 50.32 28.12
C LYS A 357 -78.38 48.87 28.02
N LEU A 358 -77.78 48.07 27.14
CA LEU A 358 -77.97 46.60 27.05
C LEU A 358 -76.91 45.88 26.18
N GLY A 359 -75.81 46.56 25.79
CA GLY A 359 -74.87 46.03 24.78
C GLY A 359 -73.50 45.55 25.28
N LYS A 360 -73.14 45.73 26.56
CA LYS A 360 -71.80 45.37 27.06
C LYS A 360 -71.56 43.85 27.17
N TRP A 361 -72.62 43.05 27.31
CA TRP A 361 -72.52 41.59 27.43
C TRP A 361 -72.45 40.85 26.09
N ILE A 362 -72.73 41.53 24.97
CA ILE A 362 -72.66 40.96 23.60
C ILE A 362 -71.40 41.42 22.85
N PHE A 363 -70.95 42.67 23.07
CA PHE A 363 -69.71 43.17 22.45
C PHE A 363 -68.44 42.55 23.03
N ALA A 364 -68.42 42.21 24.32
CA ALA A 364 -67.29 41.55 24.95
C ALA A 364 -66.97 40.17 24.34
N PRO A 365 -67.94 39.24 24.18
CA PRO A 365 -67.67 37.96 23.53
C PRO A 365 -67.36 38.11 22.03
N LEU A 366 -67.94 39.08 21.33
CA LEU A 366 -67.63 39.34 19.92
C LEU A 366 -66.20 39.88 19.73
N ALA A 367 -65.76 40.82 20.56
CA ALA A 367 -64.39 41.32 20.56
C ALA A 367 -63.39 40.21 20.95
N LEU A 368 -63.74 39.38 21.93
CA LEU A 368 -62.93 38.23 22.33
C LEU A 368 -62.83 37.19 21.22
N ALA A 369 -63.91 36.94 20.48
CA ALA A 369 -63.93 36.06 19.32
C ALA A 369 -63.05 36.61 18.19
N ILE A 370 -63.08 37.92 17.92
CA ILE A 370 -62.22 38.56 16.92
C ILE A 370 -60.75 38.51 17.33
N ILE A 371 -60.44 38.77 18.60
CA ILE A 371 -59.07 38.67 19.13
C ILE A 371 -58.57 37.23 19.09
N PHE A 372 -59.41 36.25 19.43
CA PHE A 372 -59.10 34.83 19.33
C PHE A 372 -58.87 34.41 17.87
N LEU A 373 -59.71 34.87 16.94
CA LEU A 373 -59.57 34.59 15.52
C LEU A 373 -58.29 35.24 14.96
N ALA A 374 -58.01 36.50 15.30
CA ALA A 374 -56.77 37.18 14.93
C ALA A 374 -55.54 36.47 15.51
N PHE A 375 -55.62 35.99 16.75
CA PHE A 375 -54.57 35.20 17.38
C PHE A 375 -54.33 33.88 16.62
N LEU A 376 -55.38 33.18 16.18
CA LEU A 376 -55.23 31.95 15.39
C LEU A 376 -54.51 32.17 14.05
N PHE A 377 -54.75 33.31 13.38
CA PHE A 377 -54.11 33.62 12.09
C PHE A 377 -52.71 34.22 12.22
N LEU A 378 -52.44 35.01 13.28
CA LEU A 378 -51.15 35.68 13.49
C LEU A 378 -50.13 34.82 14.22
N PHE A 379 -50.57 33.80 14.96
CA PHE A 379 -49.68 32.93 15.71
C PHE A 379 -48.98 31.93 14.80
N LYS A 380 -47.64 32.05 14.70
CA LYS A 380 -46.76 31.24 13.84
C LYS A 380 -45.71 30.50 14.65
N ALA A 381 -45.21 29.40 14.11
CA ALA A 381 -44.12 28.61 14.68
C ALA A 381 -43.11 28.20 13.61
N ASP A 382 -41.83 28.40 13.91
CA ASP A 382 -40.70 27.90 13.13
C ASP A 382 -40.04 26.77 13.91
N VAL A 383 -39.99 25.60 13.28
CA VAL A 383 -39.43 24.37 13.84
C VAL A 383 -38.16 24.02 13.05
N THR A 384 -37.00 24.15 13.68
CA THR A 384 -35.73 23.72 13.10
C THR A 384 -35.37 22.35 13.65
N ILE A 385 -35.26 21.37 12.76
CA ILE A 385 -34.87 20.00 13.09
C ILE A 385 -33.39 19.85 12.76
N TYR A 386 -32.58 19.60 13.78
CA TYR A 386 -31.16 19.31 13.64
C TYR A 386 -30.97 17.81 13.52
N VAL A 387 -30.36 17.39 12.43
CA VAL A 387 -30.17 15.98 12.09
C VAL A 387 -28.70 15.65 12.00
N GLU A 388 -28.37 14.41 12.31
CA GLU A 388 -27.04 13.88 12.12
C GLU A 388 -26.88 13.45 10.65
N PRO A 389 -26.01 14.12 9.85
CA PRO A 389 -25.83 13.74 8.46
C PRO A 389 -25.15 12.38 8.36
N LYS A 390 -25.67 11.51 7.50
CA LYS A 390 -24.97 10.27 7.16
C LYS A 390 -23.94 10.57 6.08
N ILE A 391 -22.69 10.19 6.30
CA ILE A 391 -21.63 10.36 5.30
C ILE A 391 -21.78 9.25 4.25
N PHE A 392 -21.86 9.66 2.99
CA PHE A 392 -21.80 8.77 1.83
C PHE A 392 -20.49 9.00 1.10
N GLU A 393 -19.70 7.95 1.01
CA GLU A 393 -18.42 7.95 0.32
C GLU A 393 -18.48 6.93 -0.81
N GLN A 394 -18.17 7.37 -2.03
CA GLN A 394 -18.05 6.52 -3.18
C GLN A 394 -16.76 6.84 -3.92
N THR A 395 -16.04 5.81 -4.31
CA THR A 395 -14.85 5.94 -5.15
C THR A 395 -15.21 5.46 -6.55
N THR A 396 -14.98 6.29 -7.55
CA THR A 396 -15.21 5.92 -8.95
C THR A 396 -14.00 6.23 -9.80
N GLU A 397 -13.59 5.26 -10.62
CA GLU A 397 -12.58 5.46 -11.66
C GLU A 397 -13.15 6.35 -12.78
N ILE A 398 -12.46 7.46 -13.06
CA ILE A 398 -12.80 8.45 -14.07
C ILE A 398 -11.59 8.67 -14.98
N ILE A 399 -11.85 8.86 -16.26
CA ILE A 399 -10.82 9.08 -17.28
C ILE A 399 -10.91 10.53 -17.76
N ALA A 400 -9.91 11.34 -17.47
CA ALA A 400 -9.68 12.62 -18.15
C ALA A 400 -8.94 12.38 -19.47
N ASP A 401 -9.65 12.57 -20.58
CA ASP A 401 -9.14 12.34 -21.93
C ASP A 401 -8.92 13.67 -22.66
N PRO A 402 -7.67 14.03 -23.02
CA PRO A 402 -7.40 15.22 -23.83
C PRO A 402 -8.09 15.24 -25.20
N GLY A 403 -8.47 14.07 -25.73
CA GLY A 403 -9.20 13.94 -26.99
C GLY A 403 -10.72 14.03 -26.85
N ALA A 404 -11.27 14.08 -25.63
CA ALA A 404 -12.71 14.18 -25.41
C ALA A 404 -13.16 15.64 -25.38
N SER A 405 -14.19 15.98 -26.17
CA SER A 405 -14.77 17.34 -26.20
C SER A 405 -15.94 17.55 -25.24
N ALA A 406 -16.49 16.47 -24.67
CA ALA A 406 -17.63 16.52 -23.75
C ALA A 406 -17.60 15.37 -22.74
N ILE A 407 -18.38 15.51 -21.66
CA ILE A 407 -18.55 14.49 -20.62
C ILE A 407 -19.31 13.28 -21.20
N SER A 408 -18.81 12.07 -20.98
CA SER A 408 -19.44 10.82 -21.38
C SER A 408 -19.73 9.95 -20.16
N GLU A 409 -20.99 9.87 -19.77
CA GLU A 409 -21.47 9.16 -18.57
C GLU A 409 -21.24 7.64 -18.65
N GLU A 410 -21.61 7.01 -19.77
CA GLU A 410 -21.49 5.55 -19.96
C GLU A 410 -20.04 5.05 -19.86
N LYS A 411 -19.10 5.87 -20.35
CA LYS A 411 -17.67 5.56 -20.38
C LYS A 411 -16.89 6.18 -19.21
N LYS A 412 -17.55 6.98 -18.37
CA LYS A 412 -16.95 7.75 -17.26
C LYS A 412 -15.77 8.63 -17.71
N ILE A 413 -15.92 9.32 -18.84
CA ILE A 413 -14.89 10.18 -19.42
C ILE A 413 -15.23 11.65 -19.20
N ILE A 414 -14.23 12.47 -18.82
CA ILE A 414 -14.29 13.93 -18.79
C ILE A 414 -13.25 14.53 -19.76
N PRO A 415 -13.48 15.74 -20.31
CA PRO A 415 -12.48 16.45 -21.11
C PRO A 415 -11.22 16.78 -20.32
N GLY A 416 -10.06 16.40 -20.86
CA GLY A 416 -8.75 16.79 -20.36
C GLY A 416 -8.08 17.86 -21.23
N LYS A 417 -7.02 18.50 -20.72
CA LYS A 417 -6.11 19.33 -21.53
C LYS A 417 -4.67 18.98 -21.20
N LEU A 418 -3.88 18.71 -22.24
CA LEU A 418 -2.47 18.42 -22.08
C LEU A 418 -1.71 19.72 -21.79
N ILE A 419 -0.86 19.69 -20.76
CA ILE A 419 -0.05 20.81 -20.29
C ILE A 419 1.38 20.34 -20.04
N GLU A 420 2.33 21.24 -20.21
CA GLU A 420 3.75 20.97 -19.97
C GLU A 420 4.46 22.18 -19.37
N THR A 421 5.47 21.92 -18.56
CA THR A 421 6.40 22.93 -18.06
C THR A 421 7.80 22.35 -17.91
N THR A 422 8.81 23.20 -17.95
CA THR A 422 10.20 22.82 -17.67
C THR A 422 10.65 23.53 -16.41
N VAL A 423 11.12 22.75 -15.43
CA VAL A 423 11.63 23.26 -14.15
C VAL A 423 13.07 22.80 -13.95
N ALA A 424 13.85 23.64 -13.28
CA ALA A 424 15.24 23.35 -12.95
C ALA A 424 15.48 23.49 -11.45
N GLY A 425 16.46 22.73 -10.94
CA GLY A 425 16.84 22.75 -9.55
C GLY A 425 18.04 21.84 -9.27
N SER A 426 18.49 21.87 -8.03
CA SER A 426 19.69 21.17 -7.60
C SER A 426 19.46 20.48 -6.26
N GLY A 427 20.07 19.31 -6.07
CA GLY A 427 20.08 18.62 -4.78
C GLY A 427 21.49 18.20 -4.36
N LYS A 428 21.62 17.83 -3.09
CA LYS A 428 22.87 17.36 -2.48
C LYS A 428 22.60 16.09 -1.68
N GLU A 429 23.54 15.15 -1.72
CA GLU A 429 23.51 13.91 -0.94
C GLU A 429 24.90 13.56 -0.41
N VAL A 430 24.94 12.86 0.73
CA VAL A 430 26.17 12.35 1.35
C VAL A 430 26.54 11.01 0.72
N THR A 431 27.82 10.78 0.48
CA THR A 431 28.33 9.51 -0.07
C THR A 431 28.31 8.40 0.99
N SER A 432 27.84 7.20 0.64
CA SER A 432 27.77 6.06 1.55
C SER A 432 28.83 4.99 1.31
N GLY A 433 29.43 4.96 0.12
CA GLY A 433 30.40 3.95 -0.28
C GLY A 433 31.70 4.06 0.49
N THR A 434 32.35 2.93 0.75
CA THR A 434 33.70 2.88 1.31
C THR A 434 34.62 2.11 0.38
N LYS A 435 35.80 2.65 0.14
CA LYS A 435 36.83 2.05 -0.70
C LYS A 435 38.17 2.15 0.00
N GLN A 436 38.90 1.04 0.02
CA GLN A 436 40.27 1.01 0.53
C GLN A 436 41.21 1.41 -0.61
N ILE A 437 42.00 2.45 -0.38
CA ILE A 437 43.04 2.92 -1.31
C ILE A 437 44.40 2.87 -0.63
N GLY A 438 45.47 2.67 -1.39
CA GLY A 438 46.83 2.61 -0.87
C GLY A 438 47.77 1.87 -1.82
N ASP A 439 48.99 1.64 -1.36
CA ASP A 439 50.05 1.04 -2.17
C ASP A 439 50.28 -0.44 -1.79
N PRO A 440 50.58 -1.32 -2.76
CA PRO A 440 51.01 -2.69 -2.47
C PRO A 440 52.46 -2.71 -1.99
N ALA A 441 52.77 -3.64 -1.09
CA ALA A 441 54.14 -3.85 -0.63
C ALA A 441 55.02 -4.41 -1.76
N LYS A 442 56.25 -3.90 -1.88
CA LYS A 442 57.23 -4.34 -2.88
C LYS A 442 58.54 -4.73 -2.20
N GLY A 443 59.20 -5.75 -2.73
CA GLY A 443 60.47 -6.26 -2.23
C GLY A 443 61.12 -7.18 -3.25
N LYS A 444 62.08 -8.00 -2.81
CA LYS A 444 62.75 -8.98 -3.68
C LYS A 444 62.75 -10.38 -3.10
N VAL A 445 62.62 -11.37 -3.97
CA VAL A 445 62.61 -12.79 -3.63
C VAL A 445 63.70 -13.53 -4.40
N VAL A 446 64.37 -14.47 -3.73
CA VAL A 446 65.23 -15.46 -4.37
C VAL A 446 64.48 -16.78 -4.40
N ILE A 447 64.41 -17.40 -5.58
CA ILE A 447 63.70 -18.67 -5.76
C ILE A 447 64.72 -19.79 -5.84
N TYR A 448 64.51 -20.82 -5.03
CA TYR A 448 65.36 -22.00 -4.94
C TYR A 448 64.66 -23.19 -5.59
N ASN A 449 65.37 -23.87 -6.49
CA ASN A 449 64.95 -25.10 -7.14
C ASN A 449 65.73 -26.28 -6.57
N LEU A 450 64.99 -27.17 -5.91
CA LEU A 450 65.49 -28.41 -5.29
C LEU A 450 65.28 -29.63 -6.20
N THR A 451 64.83 -29.45 -7.44
CA THR A 451 64.62 -30.54 -8.40
C THR A 451 65.86 -30.79 -9.25
N SER A 452 65.94 -31.99 -9.84
CA SER A 452 67.00 -32.37 -10.79
C SER A 452 66.85 -31.77 -12.19
N GLY A 453 65.73 -31.09 -12.48
CA GLY A 453 65.45 -30.41 -13.75
C GLY A 453 65.47 -28.89 -13.63
N LYS A 454 65.53 -28.19 -14.77
CA LYS A 454 65.35 -26.72 -14.80
C LYS A 454 63.87 -26.39 -14.54
N VAL A 455 63.62 -25.36 -13.75
CA VAL A 455 62.27 -24.83 -13.49
C VAL A 455 62.13 -23.47 -14.14
N SER A 456 61.02 -23.23 -14.84
CA SER A 456 60.74 -21.91 -15.44
C SER A 456 59.45 -21.36 -14.83
N LEU A 457 59.50 -20.11 -14.37
CA LEU A 457 58.37 -19.38 -13.79
C LEU A 457 58.08 -18.16 -14.64
N SER A 458 56.81 -17.92 -14.95
CA SER A 458 56.39 -16.73 -15.70
C SER A 458 56.21 -15.53 -14.77
N GLN A 459 56.29 -14.33 -15.33
CA GLN A 459 55.77 -13.11 -14.68
C GLN A 459 54.32 -13.35 -14.22
N GLY A 460 53.97 -12.82 -13.05
CA GLY A 460 52.66 -13.02 -12.43
C GLY A 460 52.49 -14.36 -11.70
N THR A 461 53.51 -15.23 -11.68
CA THR A 461 53.47 -16.45 -10.84
C THR A 461 53.17 -16.07 -9.40
N SER A 462 52.19 -16.73 -8.77
CA SER A 462 51.78 -16.45 -7.41
C SER A 462 52.67 -17.14 -6.39
N LEU A 463 53.09 -16.41 -5.36
CA LEU A 463 53.81 -16.89 -4.20
C LEU A 463 52.97 -16.62 -2.95
N SER A 464 52.92 -17.56 -2.01
CA SER A 464 52.11 -17.43 -0.80
C SER A 464 52.92 -17.59 0.48
N SER A 465 52.72 -16.69 1.45
CA SER A 465 53.32 -16.80 2.78
C SER A 465 52.63 -17.89 3.61
N SER A 466 53.24 -18.25 4.74
CA SER A 466 52.61 -19.12 5.75
C SER A 466 51.33 -18.53 6.34
N SER A 467 51.17 -17.19 6.33
CA SER A 467 49.95 -16.48 6.75
C SER A 467 48.87 -16.39 5.68
N GLY A 468 49.09 -16.99 4.48
CA GLY A 468 48.12 -17.00 3.39
C GLY A 468 48.11 -15.75 2.50
N LEU A 469 49.02 -14.80 2.73
CA LEU A 469 49.17 -13.60 1.90
C LEU A 469 49.76 -13.96 0.53
N LYS A 470 49.27 -13.30 -0.53
CA LYS A 470 49.64 -13.58 -1.91
C LYS A 470 50.49 -12.48 -2.51
N PHE A 471 51.51 -12.90 -3.25
CA PHE A 471 52.48 -12.06 -3.94
C PHE A 471 52.62 -12.55 -5.38
N THR A 472 53.02 -11.66 -6.28
CA THR A 472 53.19 -11.96 -7.70
C THR A 472 54.61 -11.60 -8.14
N LEU A 473 55.23 -12.48 -8.89
CA LEU A 473 56.56 -12.27 -9.44
C LEU A 473 56.54 -11.21 -10.55
N ASP A 474 57.44 -10.22 -10.49
CA ASP A 474 57.42 -9.08 -11.40
C ASP A 474 58.02 -9.40 -12.79
N ALA A 475 58.77 -10.50 -12.93
CA ALA A 475 59.40 -10.93 -14.19
C ALA A 475 59.46 -12.46 -14.32
N SER A 476 59.55 -12.96 -15.55
CA SER A 476 59.77 -14.40 -15.80
C SER A 476 61.23 -14.79 -15.52
N VAL A 477 61.45 -16.00 -15.00
CA VAL A 477 62.79 -16.49 -14.65
C VAL A 477 62.95 -18.00 -14.90
N GLN A 478 64.14 -18.42 -15.33
CA GLN A 478 64.53 -19.83 -15.43
C GLN A 478 65.58 -20.14 -14.37
N ILE A 479 65.30 -21.13 -13.53
CA ILE A 479 66.13 -21.58 -12.42
C ILE A 479 66.82 -22.89 -12.82
N ALA A 480 68.14 -22.95 -12.67
CA ALA A 480 68.91 -24.18 -12.90
C ALA A 480 68.49 -25.31 -11.95
N SER A 481 68.81 -26.56 -12.30
CA SER A 481 68.61 -27.72 -11.42
C SER A 481 69.53 -27.68 -10.19
N GLN A 482 69.20 -28.45 -9.16
CA GLN A 482 70.12 -28.70 -8.05
C GLN A 482 71.41 -29.39 -8.54
N SER A 483 72.51 -29.15 -7.84
CA SER A 483 73.81 -29.78 -8.09
C SER A 483 74.25 -30.57 -6.86
N SER A 484 74.95 -31.69 -7.05
CA SER A 484 75.52 -32.48 -5.96
C SER A 484 77.03 -32.56 -6.09
N SER A 485 77.72 -32.45 -4.96
CA SER A 485 79.16 -32.72 -4.85
C SER A 485 79.39 -33.72 -3.73
N VAL A 486 80.22 -34.73 -3.98
CA VAL A 486 80.61 -35.72 -2.98
C VAL A 486 81.88 -35.23 -2.28
N GLY A 487 81.81 -35.03 -0.96
CA GLY A 487 82.93 -34.66 -0.13
C GLY A 487 83.89 -35.84 0.11
N ALA A 488 85.08 -35.56 0.66
CA ALA A 488 86.10 -36.56 0.95
C ALA A 488 85.62 -37.68 1.91
N ASP A 489 84.62 -37.38 2.74
CA ASP A 489 84.01 -38.32 3.70
C ASP A 489 82.81 -39.09 3.12
N PHE A 490 82.67 -39.15 1.79
CA PHE A 490 81.52 -39.72 1.07
C PHE A 490 80.16 -39.05 1.37
N THR A 491 80.17 -37.86 1.99
CA THR A 491 78.96 -37.06 2.24
C THR A 491 78.54 -36.34 0.96
N THR A 492 77.27 -36.49 0.57
CA THR A 492 76.71 -35.80 -0.61
C THR A 492 76.13 -34.46 -0.17
N VAL A 493 76.74 -33.36 -0.62
CA VAL A 493 76.22 -32.00 -0.41
C VAL A 493 75.43 -31.61 -1.65
N THR A 494 74.11 -31.46 -1.50
CA THR A 494 73.22 -30.93 -2.54
C THR A 494 73.06 -29.42 -2.39
N LYS A 495 73.40 -28.67 -3.44
CA LYS A 495 73.16 -27.22 -3.52
C LYS A 495 71.98 -26.95 -4.46
N PRO A 496 70.92 -26.28 -4.00
CA PRO A 496 69.80 -25.91 -4.87
C PRO A 496 70.25 -24.95 -5.98
N GLY A 497 69.59 -25.02 -7.13
CA GLY A 497 69.65 -23.93 -8.09
C GLY A 497 68.97 -22.69 -7.50
N LYS A 498 69.50 -21.49 -7.74
CA LYS A 498 68.94 -20.25 -7.22
C LYS A 498 68.88 -19.16 -8.30
N THR A 499 67.95 -18.23 -8.17
CA THR A 499 67.91 -17.01 -8.99
C THR A 499 68.75 -15.90 -8.38
N ASP A 500 69.03 -14.86 -9.17
CA ASP A 500 69.30 -13.54 -8.62
C ASP A 500 68.03 -12.97 -7.95
N PRO A 501 68.13 -11.97 -7.06
CA PRO A 501 66.95 -11.36 -6.43
C PRO A 501 65.96 -10.81 -7.46
N MET A 502 64.75 -11.35 -7.49
CA MET A 502 63.67 -10.97 -8.42
C MET A 502 62.67 -10.06 -7.73
N GLY A 503 62.09 -9.11 -8.48
CA GLY A 503 61.04 -8.23 -7.98
C GLY A 503 59.79 -9.03 -7.57
N LEU A 504 59.23 -8.68 -6.42
CA LEU A 504 58.04 -9.30 -5.85
C LEU A 504 57.08 -8.21 -5.37
N THR A 505 55.85 -8.23 -5.88
CA THR A 505 54.78 -7.28 -5.51
C THR A 505 53.63 -8.00 -4.79
N ALA A 506 53.12 -7.42 -3.71
CA ALA A 506 51.94 -7.92 -3.02
C ALA A 506 50.67 -7.77 -3.86
N GLN A 507 49.81 -8.78 -3.84
CA GLN A 507 48.53 -8.73 -4.54
C GLN A 507 47.51 -7.83 -3.84
N ALA A 508 47.56 -7.80 -2.49
CA ALA A 508 46.73 -6.93 -1.67
C ALA A 508 47.51 -5.67 -1.23
N ILE A 509 46.85 -4.51 -1.30
CA ILE A 509 47.34 -3.26 -0.69
C ILE A 509 47.24 -3.35 0.84
N GLY A 510 48.06 -2.58 1.54
CA GLY A 510 48.01 -2.48 3.01
C GLY A 510 49.27 -2.96 3.73
N PRO A 511 49.41 -2.55 5.01
CA PRO A 511 50.60 -2.86 5.82
C PRO A 511 50.72 -4.35 6.15
N GLU A 512 49.62 -5.09 6.16
CA GLU A 512 49.59 -6.54 6.38
C GLU A 512 50.39 -7.31 5.32
N SER A 513 50.55 -6.75 4.13
CA SER A 513 51.36 -7.34 3.06
C SER A 513 52.87 -7.08 3.20
N ASN A 514 53.30 -6.32 4.21
CA ASN A 514 54.72 -6.10 4.46
C ASN A 514 55.34 -7.35 5.11
N LEU A 515 56.40 -7.88 4.51
CA LEU A 515 57.07 -9.10 4.98
C LEU A 515 58.54 -8.82 5.29
N SER A 516 59.03 -9.36 6.40
CA SER A 516 60.44 -9.29 6.75
C SER A 516 61.30 -10.10 5.78
N ALA A 517 62.57 -9.69 5.65
CA ALA A 517 63.57 -10.49 4.96
C ALA A 517 63.70 -11.89 5.59
N SER A 518 64.15 -12.84 4.79
CA SER A 518 64.21 -14.28 5.12
C SER A 518 62.87 -14.99 5.30
N THR A 519 61.73 -14.35 5.02
CA THR A 519 60.44 -15.03 5.01
C THR A 519 60.36 -16.04 3.86
N GLU A 520 59.95 -17.27 4.15
CA GLU A 520 59.74 -18.32 3.14
C GLU A 520 58.35 -18.22 2.51
N LEU A 521 58.30 -18.38 1.20
CA LEU A 521 57.12 -18.33 0.37
C LEU A 521 56.97 -19.64 -0.42
N THR A 522 55.74 -20.13 -0.51
CA THR A 522 55.38 -21.28 -1.33
C THR A 522 55.10 -20.79 -2.74
N VAL A 523 55.77 -21.37 -3.75
CA VAL A 523 55.53 -21.03 -5.15
C VAL A 523 54.33 -21.84 -5.67
N ALA A 524 53.37 -21.17 -6.31
CA ALA A 524 52.20 -21.83 -6.86
C ALA A 524 52.58 -22.96 -7.82
N ASN A 525 51.82 -24.06 -7.78
CA ASN A 525 52.02 -25.28 -8.58
C ASN A 525 53.27 -26.10 -8.22
N TYR A 526 54.00 -25.76 -7.16
CA TYR A 526 55.14 -26.53 -6.66
C TYR A 526 55.00 -26.84 -5.18
N GLN A 527 55.48 -28.01 -4.77
CA GLN A 527 55.63 -28.31 -3.35
C GLN A 527 56.86 -27.60 -2.79
N LYS A 528 56.86 -27.25 -1.49
CA LYS A 528 58.03 -26.61 -0.83
C LYS A 528 59.32 -27.44 -0.94
N SER A 529 59.19 -28.77 -1.01
CA SER A 529 60.31 -29.70 -1.21
C SER A 529 60.91 -29.64 -2.63
N GLN A 530 60.23 -29.01 -3.58
CA GLN A 530 60.65 -28.88 -4.98
C GLN A 530 61.10 -27.46 -5.30
N VAL A 531 60.29 -26.46 -4.96
CA VAL A 531 60.57 -25.05 -5.23
C VAL A 531 60.11 -24.21 -4.05
N ILE A 532 61.00 -23.34 -3.57
CA ILE A 532 60.71 -22.44 -2.45
C ILE A 532 61.23 -21.04 -2.76
N GLY A 533 60.41 -20.03 -2.48
CA GLY A 533 60.82 -18.64 -2.52
C GLY A 533 61.29 -18.20 -1.14
N ARG A 534 62.34 -17.39 -1.06
CA ARG A 534 62.74 -16.71 0.17
C ARG A 534 62.89 -15.23 -0.10
N VAL A 535 62.22 -14.41 0.72
CA VAL A 535 62.35 -12.96 0.65
C VAL A 535 63.78 -12.57 0.99
N GLU A 536 64.46 -11.90 0.07
CA GLU A 536 65.83 -11.40 0.25
C GLU A 536 65.81 -9.97 0.76
N GLU A 537 65.08 -9.09 0.06
CA GLU A 537 64.79 -7.73 0.49
C GLU A 537 63.35 -7.67 1.01
N ALA A 538 63.17 -7.20 2.25
CA ALA A 538 61.88 -7.12 2.91
C ALA A 538 60.84 -6.40 2.04
N LEU A 539 59.61 -6.92 2.02
CA LEU A 539 58.50 -6.27 1.33
C LEU A 539 58.02 -5.12 2.20
N SER A 540 58.11 -3.91 1.66
CA SER A 540 57.77 -2.68 2.37
C SER A 540 57.01 -1.72 1.46
N GLY A 541 56.49 -0.63 2.04
CA GLY A 541 55.69 0.35 1.30
C GLY A 541 54.21 -0.01 1.17
N GLY A 542 53.76 -1.14 1.73
CA GLY A 542 52.35 -1.48 1.81
C GLY A 542 51.59 -0.50 2.71
N THR A 543 50.66 0.26 2.14
CA THR A 543 49.81 1.22 2.86
C THR A 543 48.35 1.01 2.53
N SER A 544 47.44 1.35 3.45
CA SER A 544 46.01 1.36 3.16
C SER A 544 45.26 2.40 3.98
N LYS A 545 44.30 3.05 3.35
CA LYS A 545 43.39 4.02 3.95
C LYS A 545 41.99 3.80 3.41
N ASN A 546 41.01 3.78 4.30
CA ASN A 546 39.60 3.78 3.89
C ASN A 546 39.17 5.20 3.55
N VAL A 547 38.58 5.38 2.37
CA VAL A 547 37.99 6.64 1.92
C VAL A 547 36.53 6.43 1.56
N THR A 548 35.73 7.47 1.73
CA THR A 548 34.34 7.48 1.32
C THR A 548 34.25 7.80 -0.16
N VAL A 549 33.42 7.06 -0.89
CA VAL A 549 33.25 7.20 -2.34
C VAL A 549 31.78 7.24 -2.72
N VAL A 550 31.48 7.87 -3.86
CA VAL A 550 30.13 7.90 -4.43
C VAL A 550 29.76 6.52 -4.96
N THR A 551 28.61 6.00 -4.55
CA THR A 551 28.06 4.75 -5.10
C THR A 551 27.02 5.02 -6.20
N SER A 552 26.77 4.01 -7.04
CA SER A 552 25.68 4.08 -8.02
C SER A 552 24.31 4.29 -7.36
N ASP A 553 24.11 3.71 -6.18
CA ASP A 553 22.84 3.84 -5.46
C ASP A 553 22.68 5.22 -4.82
N ASP A 554 23.77 5.85 -4.37
CA ASP A 554 23.75 7.26 -3.94
C ASP A 554 23.28 8.17 -5.08
N GLN A 555 23.82 8.01 -6.30
CA GLN A 555 23.42 8.80 -7.46
C GLN A 555 21.95 8.57 -7.86
N LYS A 556 21.48 7.32 -7.83
CA LYS A 556 20.07 6.99 -8.10
C LYS A 556 19.14 7.62 -7.08
N LYS A 557 19.50 7.53 -5.79
CA LYS A 557 18.73 8.10 -4.69
C LYS A 557 18.64 9.62 -4.80
N LEU A 558 19.76 10.30 -5.05
CA LEU A 558 19.78 11.75 -5.24
C LEU A 558 18.94 12.16 -6.46
N LYS A 559 19.04 11.42 -7.57
CA LYS A 559 18.21 11.67 -8.77
C LYS A 559 16.72 11.54 -8.48
N ALA A 560 16.30 10.46 -7.83
CA ALA A 560 14.89 10.24 -7.49
C ALA A 560 14.35 11.37 -6.60
N LYS A 561 15.13 11.76 -5.57
CA LYS A 561 14.79 12.87 -4.67
C LYS A 561 14.62 14.20 -5.41
N VAL A 562 15.61 14.59 -6.22
CA VAL A 562 15.55 15.86 -6.98
C VAL A 562 14.40 15.88 -7.98
N VAL A 563 14.12 14.76 -8.65
CA VAL A 563 12.99 14.67 -9.59
C VAL A 563 11.64 14.83 -8.88
N ASP A 564 11.45 14.26 -7.69
CA ASP A 564 10.20 14.45 -6.94
C ASP A 564 10.03 15.90 -6.43
N GLU A 565 11.12 16.52 -5.94
CA GLU A 565 11.11 17.93 -5.56
C GLU A 565 10.76 18.84 -6.76
N LEU A 566 11.33 18.56 -7.94
CA LEU A 566 11.01 19.29 -9.16
C LEU A 566 9.56 19.04 -9.63
N LYS A 567 9.02 17.84 -9.42
CA LYS A 567 7.63 17.51 -9.73
C LYS A 567 6.66 18.37 -8.89
N GLY A 568 6.97 18.61 -7.62
CA GLY A 568 6.23 19.56 -6.78
C GLY A 568 6.24 20.99 -7.34
N LYS A 569 7.41 21.52 -7.68
CA LYS A 569 7.55 22.85 -8.30
C LYS A 569 6.82 22.97 -9.64
N ALA A 570 6.80 21.88 -10.42
CA ALA A 570 6.07 21.85 -11.69
C ALA A 570 4.55 21.97 -11.49
N VAL A 571 3.98 21.37 -10.44
CA VAL A 571 2.57 21.56 -10.08
C VAL A 571 2.28 23.01 -9.73
N GLU A 572 3.11 23.61 -8.86
CA GLU A 572 2.95 25.01 -8.44
C GLU A 572 3.00 25.97 -9.64
N ASP A 573 3.99 25.80 -10.52
CA ASP A 573 4.16 26.63 -11.72
C ASP A 573 3.01 26.43 -12.72
N LEU A 574 2.56 25.19 -12.94
CA LEU A 574 1.43 24.92 -13.84
C LEU A 574 0.10 25.40 -13.25
N GLN A 575 -0.15 25.22 -11.95
CA GLN A 575 -1.38 25.66 -11.30
C GLN A 575 -1.46 27.19 -11.25
N GLY A 576 -0.33 27.88 -11.09
CA GLY A 576 -0.25 29.35 -11.20
C GLY A 576 -0.55 29.89 -12.60
N LYS A 577 -0.34 29.08 -13.65
CA LYS A 577 -0.64 29.44 -15.05
C LYS A 577 -2.07 29.10 -15.48
N ILE A 578 -2.81 28.34 -14.68
CA ILE A 578 -4.18 27.92 -14.96
C ILE A 578 -5.18 28.92 -14.36
N THR A 579 -5.96 29.59 -15.20
CA THR A 579 -6.95 30.62 -14.80
C THR A 579 -8.41 30.18 -14.94
N ASP A 580 -8.67 29.00 -15.50
CA ASP A 580 -10.01 28.51 -15.88
C ASP A 580 -10.59 27.49 -14.87
N GLY A 581 -10.05 27.41 -13.66
CA GLY A 581 -10.52 26.49 -12.62
C GLY A 581 -10.17 25.02 -12.87
N ARG A 582 -9.25 24.74 -13.80
CA ARG A 582 -8.69 23.40 -13.98
C ARG A 582 -7.76 23.01 -12.83
N LYS A 583 -7.72 21.70 -12.55
CA LYS A 583 -6.85 21.10 -11.56
C LYS A 583 -5.85 20.17 -12.24
N ILE A 584 -4.71 20.03 -11.59
CA ILE A 584 -3.64 19.12 -11.98
C ILE A 584 -3.39 18.21 -10.79
N VAL A 585 -3.15 16.93 -11.06
CA VAL A 585 -2.77 16.00 -10.02
C VAL A 585 -1.26 15.78 -10.08
N LYS A 586 -0.56 15.96 -8.95
CA LYS A 586 0.91 15.94 -8.89
C LYS A 586 1.45 14.65 -9.47
N GLU A 587 0.93 13.50 -9.05
CA GLU A 587 1.49 12.20 -9.39
C GLU A 587 1.30 11.87 -10.88
N ALA A 588 0.36 12.54 -11.56
CA ALA A 588 0.05 12.39 -12.98
C ALA A 588 1.03 13.13 -13.90
N LEU A 589 1.90 13.99 -13.34
CA LEU A 589 2.95 14.62 -14.11
C LEU A 589 4.04 13.59 -14.45
N GLU A 590 4.23 13.35 -15.74
CA GLU A 590 5.27 12.50 -16.29
C GLU A 590 6.48 13.34 -16.65
N ALA A 591 7.68 12.90 -16.27
CA ALA A 591 8.92 13.47 -16.76
C ALA A 591 9.19 12.95 -18.19
N VAL A 592 9.09 13.84 -19.19
CA VAL A 592 9.24 13.47 -20.61
C VAL A 592 10.70 13.52 -21.03
N ASP A 593 11.42 14.56 -20.60
CA ASP A 593 12.86 14.70 -20.79
C ASP A 593 13.51 15.31 -19.54
N GLY A 594 14.82 15.07 -19.42
CA GLY A 594 15.58 15.56 -18.29
C GLY A 594 17.07 15.62 -18.60
N LYS A 595 17.70 16.75 -18.25
CA LYS A 595 19.15 16.93 -18.23
C LYS A 595 19.63 16.81 -16.80
N TYR A 596 20.58 15.91 -16.56
CA TYR A 596 21.14 15.61 -15.24
C TYR A 596 22.67 15.75 -15.28
N THR A 597 23.22 16.55 -14.39
CA THR A 597 24.67 16.76 -14.26
C THR A 597 25.08 16.50 -12.82
N PHE A 598 25.82 15.42 -12.58
CA PHE A 598 26.41 15.15 -11.28
C PHE A 598 27.75 15.87 -11.14
N SER A 599 28.08 16.35 -9.94
CA SER A 599 29.40 16.95 -9.66
C SER A 599 30.51 15.92 -9.39
N LYS A 600 30.15 14.64 -9.25
CA LYS A 600 31.04 13.51 -8.99
C LYS A 600 30.54 12.23 -9.67
N ASP A 601 31.48 11.44 -10.18
CA ASP A 601 31.21 10.15 -10.80
C ASP A 601 31.19 9.02 -9.75
N VAL A 602 30.71 7.83 -10.14
CA VAL A 602 30.78 6.63 -9.29
C VAL A 602 32.26 6.29 -9.04
N ASP A 603 32.58 5.85 -7.81
CA ASP A 603 33.94 5.62 -7.30
C ASP A 603 34.76 6.88 -6.99
N ASP A 604 34.26 8.09 -7.29
CA ASP A 604 34.97 9.31 -6.90
C ASP A 604 34.99 9.47 -5.38
N GLN A 605 36.16 9.86 -4.87
CA GLN A 605 36.32 10.20 -3.47
C GLN A 605 35.69 11.58 -3.18
N ALA A 606 34.60 11.58 -2.43
CA ALA A 606 33.95 12.78 -1.92
C ALA A 606 33.22 12.45 -0.61
N LYS A 607 32.92 13.46 0.21
CA LYS A 607 32.03 13.30 1.37
C LYS A 607 30.56 13.52 0.99
N ASP A 608 30.36 14.36 -0.01
CA ASP A 608 29.07 14.72 -0.55
C ASP A 608 29.22 15.03 -2.04
N PHE A 609 28.10 15.00 -2.75
CA PHE A 609 28.03 15.36 -4.15
C PHE A 609 26.67 15.99 -4.45
N THR A 610 26.61 16.69 -5.57
CA THR A 610 25.44 17.45 -6.00
C THR A 610 24.95 16.97 -7.35
N LEU A 611 23.66 17.20 -7.60
CA LEU A 611 23.01 16.96 -8.88
C LEU A 611 22.30 18.24 -9.30
N ASP A 612 22.66 18.77 -10.46
CA ASP A 612 21.88 19.79 -11.16
C ASP A 612 20.97 19.09 -12.17
N ALA A 613 19.67 19.37 -12.08
CA ALA A 613 18.66 18.77 -12.92
C ALA A 613 17.74 19.82 -13.56
N SER A 614 17.43 19.63 -14.84
CA SER A 614 16.37 20.35 -15.53
C SER A 614 15.46 19.34 -16.20
N VAL A 615 14.18 19.34 -15.85
CA VAL A 615 13.22 18.28 -16.21
C VAL A 615 11.98 18.93 -16.79
N ARG A 616 11.52 18.42 -17.94
CA ARG A 616 10.22 18.78 -18.51
C ARG A 616 9.17 17.79 -18.04
N PHE A 617 8.16 18.34 -17.37
CA PHE A 617 7.00 17.58 -16.95
C PHE A 617 5.85 17.84 -17.90
N ARG A 618 5.09 16.78 -18.17
CA ARG A 618 3.87 16.80 -18.97
C ARG A 618 2.77 16.11 -18.19
N GLY A 619 1.56 16.66 -18.22
CA GLY A 619 0.41 16.06 -17.57
C GLY A 619 -0.88 16.51 -18.22
N THR A 620 -1.99 15.99 -17.71
CA THR A 620 -3.33 16.34 -18.18
C THR A 620 -4.09 17.02 -17.06
N SER A 621 -4.55 18.25 -17.32
CA SER A 621 -5.45 18.97 -16.43
C SER A 621 -6.90 18.67 -16.77
N TYR A 622 -7.79 18.81 -15.80
CA TYR A 622 -9.24 18.61 -15.96
C TYR A 622 -10.02 19.69 -15.21
N LEU A 623 -11.26 19.92 -15.60
CA LEU A 623 -12.15 20.87 -14.94
C LEU A 623 -12.83 20.22 -13.72
N ASP A 624 -12.76 20.90 -12.57
CA ASP A 624 -13.42 20.44 -11.33
C ASP A 624 -14.96 20.40 -11.50
N SER A 625 -15.52 21.32 -12.29
CA SER A 625 -16.95 21.35 -12.63
C SER A 625 -17.42 20.11 -13.38
N ASP A 626 -16.62 19.62 -14.32
CA ASP A 626 -16.96 18.46 -15.15
C ASP A 626 -16.93 17.18 -14.31
N LEU A 627 -15.93 17.09 -13.44
CA LEU A 627 -15.83 16.01 -12.45
C LEU A 627 -17.07 15.97 -11.54
N ARG A 628 -17.45 17.10 -10.93
CA ARG A 628 -18.64 17.18 -10.08
C ARG A 628 -19.92 16.82 -10.83
N THR A 629 -20.04 17.27 -12.07
CA THR A 629 -21.21 16.97 -12.92
C THR A 629 -21.31 15.48 -13.20
N LEU A 630 -20.23 14.83 -13.62
CA LEU A 630 -20.21 13.39 -13.89
C LEU A 630 -20.54 12.58 -12.62
N VAL A 631 -19.93 12.93 -11.49
CA VAL A 631 -20.12 12.22 -10.23
C VAL A 631 -21.55 12.37 -9.70
N SER A 632 -22.14 13.57 -9.76
CA SER A 632 -23.52 13.79 -9.31
C SER A 632 -24.53 12.90 -10.05
N LYS A 633 -24.31 12.64 -11.34
CA LYS A 633 -25.17 11.78 -12.16
C LYS A 633 -25.00 10.31 -11.82
N LEU A 634 -23.77 9.86 -11.57
CA LEU A 634 -23.49 8.47 -11.18
C LEU A 634 -24.12 8.11 -9.82
N ILE A 635 -24.19 9.07 -8.90
CA ILE A 635 -24.65 8.84 -7.52
C ILE A 635 -26.17 8.75 -7.39
N THR A 636 -26.94 9.44 -8.23
CA THR A 636 -28.41 9.35 -8.18
C THR A 636 -28.95 7.92 -8.34
N VAL A 637 -28.11 6.97 -8.79
CA VAL A 637 -28.43 5.55 -8.91
C VAL A 637 -28.35 4.79 -7.56
N ASP A 638 -27.58 5.29 -6.57
CA ASP A 638 -27.21 4.55 -5.36
C ASP A 638 -27.71 5.17 -4.02
N VAL A 639 -28.48 6.27 -4.06
CA VAL A 639 -28.99 6.92 -2.82
C VAL A 639 -30.22 6.17 -2.26
N PRO A 640 -30.25 5.79 -0.96
CA PRO A 640 -31.42 5.15 -0.34
C PRO A 640 -32.67 6.05 -0.36
N GLU A 641 -33.86 5.47 -0.57
CA GLU A 641 -35.14 6.21 -0.74
C GLU A 641 -35.49 7.23 0.37
N ASN A 642 -34.95 7.02 1.58
CA ASN A 642 -35.23 7.83 2.77
C ASN A 642 -34.20 8.95 3.02
N PHE A 643 -33.30 9.23 2.08
CA PHE A 643 -32.28 10.27 2.21
C PHE A 643 -32.24 11.20 1.00
N GLU A 644 -31.87 12.46 1.23
CA GLU A 644 -31.62 13.46 0.19
C GLU A 644 -30.15 13.92 0.27
N MET A 645 -29.54 14.14 -0.90
CA MET A 645 -28.15 14.57 -1.03
C MET A 645 -28.07 16.07 -1.27
N ASN A 646 -27.22 16.77 -0.52
CA ASN A 646 -26.84 18.15 -0.83
C ASN A 646 -25.55 18.16 -1.67
N LEU A 647 -25.64 18.52 -2.95
CA LEU A 647 -24.50 18.56 -3.88
C LEU A 647 -23.58 19.76 -3.69
N GLN A 648 -24.02 20.82 -2.99
CA GLN A 648 -23.22 22.04 -2.81
C GLN A 648 -22.08 21.87 -1.78
N ASP A 649 -22.24 20.94 -0.84
CA ASP A 649 -21.27 20.67 0.24
C ASP A 649 -20.43 19.42 -0.04
N ALA A 650 -20.40 18.94 -1.28
CA ALA A 650 -19.71 17.72 -1.64
C ALA A 650 -18.19 17.93 -1.79
N GLU A 651 -17.41 17.16 -1.04
CA GLU A 651 -15.96 17.14 -1.16
C GLU A 651 -15.55 16.15 -2.24
N THR A 652 -14.62 16.59 -3.11
CA THR A 652 -14.07 15.79 -4.20
C THR A 652 -12.56 15.70 -4.04
N GLN A 653 -12.06 14.49 -3.85
CA GLN A 653 -10.63 14.18 -3.87
C GLN A 653 -10.35 13.31 -5.10
N ALA A 654 -9.24 13.57 -5.78
CA ALA A 654 -8.80 12.80 -6.92
C ALA A 654 -7.47 12.13 -6.57
N ASP A 655 -7.49 10.82 -6.36
CA ASP A 655 -6.29 10.02 -6.17
C ASP A 655 -6.01 9.27 -7.47
N ILE A 656 -4.81 9.39 -8.03
CA ILE A 656 -4.51 8.83 -9.35
C ILE A 656 -4.52 7.31 -9.32
N ALA A 657 -5.09 6.72 -10.38
CA ALA A 657 -5.05 5.29 -10.61
C ALA A 657 -3.96 4.93 -11.63
N LYS A 658 -3.95 5.58 -12.82
CA LYS A 658 -3.02 5.30 -13.94
C LYS A 658 -2.87 6.48 -14.90
N THR A 659 -1.65 6.73 -15.41
CA THR A 659 -1.43 7.59 -16.59
C THR A 659 -1.25 6.71 -17.83
N GLY A 660 -2.07 6.92 -18.86
CA GLY A 660 -2.00 6.20 -20.13
C GLY A 660 -1.08 6.89 -21.15
N LYS A 661 -0.49 6.11 -22.07
CA LYS A 661 0.49 6.56 -23.08
C LYS A 661 0.02 7.71 -23.99
N ASP A 662 -1.28 7.94 -24.08
CA ASP A 662 -1.91 8.96 -24.94
C ASP A 662 -2.23 10.28 -24.19
N GLY A 663 -1.70 10.47 -22.98
CA GLY A 663 -2.06 11.60 -22.11
C GLY A 663 -3.43 11.44 -21.43
N LYS A 664 -4.04 10.26 -21.52
CA LYS A 664 -5.26 9.94 -20.76
C LYS A 664 -4.90 9.77 -19.30
N LEU A 665 -5.53 10.56 -18.45
CA LEU A 665 -5.34 10.49 -17.01
C LEU A 665 -6.51 9.72 -16.40
N THR A 666 -6.23 8.54 -15.85
CA THR A 666 -7.22 7.76 -15.11
C THR A 666 -7.00 7.97 -13.62
N PHE A 667 -8.01 8.46 -12.92
CA PHE A 667 -7.95 8.72 -11.49
C PHE A 667 -9.20 8.21 -10.79
N ASN A 668 -9.01 7.78 -9.55
CA ASN A 668 -10.08 7.43 -8.63
C ASN A 668 -10.59 8.72 -7.99
N ALA A 669 -11.75 9.17 -8.45
CA ALA A 669 -12.46 10.25 -7.80
C ALA A 669 -13.17 9.72 -6.56
N LYS A 670 -12.67 10.10 -5.38
CA LYS A 670 -13.37 9.94 -4.10
C LYS A 670 -14.35 11.08 -3.95
N PHE A 671 -15.61 10.73 -3.87
CA PHE A 671 -16.68 11.67 -3.61
C PHE A 671 -17.23 11.44 -2.22
N ARG A 672 -17.30 12.51 -1.44
CA ARG A 672 -17.84 12.51 -0.10
C ARG A 672 -18.99 13.51 -0.03
N ALA A 673 -20.19 13.01 0.23
CA ALA A 673 -21.37 13.84 0.44
C ALA A 673 -22.06 13.52 1.75
N LYS A 674 -22.70 14.54 2.32
CA LYS A 674 -23.57 14.42 3.49
C LYS A 674 -24.99 14.15 3.01
N LEU A 675 -25.55 13.01 3.43
CA LEU A 675 -26.94 12.63 3.21
C LEU A 675 -27.77 13.07 4.41
N LEU A 676 -28.86 13.79 4.14
CA LEU A 676 -29.82 14.20 5.15
C LEU A 676 -31.04 13.27 5.10
N PRO A 677 -31.62 12.86 6.23
CA PRO A 677 -32.84 12.07 6.22
C PRO A 677 -33.98 12.87 5.56
N LYS A 678 -34.76 12.19 4.73
CA LYS A 678 -35.91 12.74 4.05
C LYS A 678 -37.12 12.73 4.99
N PHE A 679 -37.57 13.92 5.40
CA PHE A 679 -38.74 14.04 6.27
C PHE A 679 -39.99 14.41 5.48
N ASN A 680 -41.10 13.71 5.75
CA ASN A 680 -42.42 14.15 5.30
C ASN A 680 -42.89 15.33 6.17
N THR A 681 -42.50 16.54 5.78
CA THR A 681 -42.84 17.78 6.51
C THR A 681 -44.35 17.95 6.71
N SER A 682 -45.18 17.45 5.78
CA SER A 682 -46.64 17.53 5.89
C SER A 682 -47.19 16.64 6.99
N GLU A 683 -46.61 15.46 7.18
CA GLU A 683 -47.00 14.52 8.23
C GLU A 683 -46.54 15.00 9.61
N ILE A 684 -45.30 15.48 9.71
CA ILE A 684 -44.77 16.07 10.94
C ILE A 684 -45.63 17.27 11.38
N LYS A 685 -45.99 18.18 10.45
CA LYS A 685 -46.89 19.30 10.75
C LYS A 685 -48.21 18.83 11.37
N LYS A 686 -48.86 17.82 10.79
CA LYS A 686 -50.11 17.25 11.33
C LYS A 686 -49.94 16.67 12.73
N GLN A 687 -48.82 15.99 12.99
CA GLN A 687 -48.57 15.34 14.28
C GLN A 687 -48.19 16.32 15.41
N ILE A 688 -47.71 17.52 15.09
CA ILE A 688 -47.30 18.53 16.09
C ILE A 688 -48.28 19.69 16.25
N THR A 689 -49.26 19.83 15.34
CA THR A 689 -50.29 20.87 15.39
C THR A 689 -51.04 20.84 16.73
N GLY A 690 -51.16 22.00 17.39
CA GLY A 690 -51.89 22.14 18.66
C GLY A 690 -51.25 21.49 19.90
N LYS A 691 -50.11 20.81 19.75
CA LYS A 691 -49.37 20.17 20.87
C LYS A 691 -48.57 21.18 21.68
N SER A 692 -48.21 20.81 22.92
CA SER A 692 -47.25 21.59 23.70
C SER A 692 -45.87 21.55 23.05
N LYS A 693 -45.02 22.55 23.34
CA LYS A 693 -43.63 22.57 22.85
C LYS A 693 -42.87 21.28 23.22
N ASN A 694 -43.07 20.77 24.43
CA ASN A 694 -42.39 19.56 24.91
C ASN A 694 -42.87 18.31 24.19
N ASP A 695 -44.18 18.16 23.99
CA ASP A 695 -44.75 16.99 23.29
C ASP A 695 -44.38 16.99 21.81
N ALA A 696 -44.29 18.18 21.19
CA ALA A 696 -43.84 18.33 19.81
C ALA A 696 -42.36 17.96 19.65
N VAL A 697 -41.50 18.43 20.56
CA VAL A 697 -40.07 18.05 20.58
C VAL A 697 -39.93 16.54 20.79
N ALA A 698 -40.65 15.96 21.75
CA ALA A 698 -40.61 14.52 21.99
C ALA A 698 -41.05 13.72 20.75
N LYS A 699 -42.09 14.17 20.04
CA LYS A 699 -42.60 13.45 18.88
C LYS A 699 -41.70 13.55 17.65
N ILE A 700 -41.02 14.69 17.45
CA ILE A 700 -40.06 14.84 16.36
C ILE A 700 -38.76 14.08 16.67
N LYS A 701 -38.31 14.07 17.93
CA LYS A 701 -37.13 13.29 18.36
C LYS A 701 -37.31 11.77 18.26
N ASP A 702 -38.56 11.30 18.24
CA ASP A 702 -38.93 9.89 18.01
C ASP A 702 -38.61 9.43 16.57
N SER A 703 -38.33 10.37 15.66
CA SER A 703 -37.95 10.08 14.27
C SER A 703 -36.45 9.79 14.16
N GLU A 704 -36.09 8.79 13.36
CA GLU A 704 -34.71 8.36 13.16
C GLU A 704 -33.84 9.49 12.58
N GLY A 705 -32.62 9.67 13.13
CA GLY A 705 -31.66 10.69 12.68
C GLY A 705 -31.84 12.10 13.24
N VAL A 706 -32.81 12.34 14.14
CA VAL A 706 -33.03 13.65 14.77
C VAL A 706 -32.24 13.79 16.08
N VAL A 707 -31.34 14.76 16.14
CA VAL A 707 -30.50 15.03 17.33
C VAL A 707 -31.16 16.06 18.26
N SER A 708 -31.65 17.16 17.68
CA SER A 708 -32.28 18.24 18.44
C SER A 708 -33.34 18.96 17.63
N VAL A 709 -34.30 19.56 18.32
CA VAL A 709 -35.41 20.28 17.70
C VAL A 709 -35.54 21.62 18.41
N GLU A 710 -35.46 22.70 17.65
CA GLU A 710 -35.64 24.05 18.15
C GLU A 710 -36.98 24.59 17.64
N ILE A 711 -37.82 25.07 18.56
CA ILE A 711 -39.13 25.62 18.23
C ILE A 711 -39.18 27.08 18.68
N LYS A 712 -39.31 27.99 17.71
CA LYS A 712 -39.56 29.42 17.90
C LYS A 712 -41.01 29.71 17.55
N THR A 713 -41.68 30.52 18.36
CA THR A 713 -43.09 30.89 18.15
C THR A 713 -43.22 32.39 18.17
N PHE A 714 -44.07 32.94 17.30
CA PHE A 714 -44.33 34.36 17.19
C PHE A 714 -45.85 34.63 17.29
N PRO A 715 -46.31 35.49 18.22
CA PRO A 715 -45.57 36.14 19.29
C PRO A 715 -44.97 35.16 20.32
N GLY A 716 -43.86 35.54 20.95
CA GLY A 716 -43.17 34.72 21.95
C GLY A 716 -43.97 34.61 23.24
N LEU A 717 -44.54 33.43 23.51
CA LEU A 717 -45.31 33.13 24.71
C LEU A 717 -44.44 32.38 25.76
N PRO A 718 -44.80 32.40 27.06
CA PRO A 718 -44.11 31.64 28.09
C PRO A 718 -44.18 30.14 27.84
N SER A 719 -43.03 29.45 27.89
CA SER A 719 -42.86 28.03 27.51
C SER A 719 -43.83 27.05 28.19
N GLN A 720 -44.36 27.39 29.36
CA GLN A 720 -45.31 26.57 30.14
C GLN A 720 -46.74 26.57 29.57
N ILE A 721 -47.10 27.57 28.74
CA ILE A 721 -48.45 27.76 28.21
C ILE A 721 -48.46 27.71 26.67
N VAL A 722 -47.28 27.76 26.03
CA VAL A 722 -47.15 27.73 24.57
C VAL A 722 -47.55 26.36 24.01
N ARG A 723 -48.61 26.37 23.20
CA ARG A 723 -48.93 25.30 22.26
C ARG A 723 -48.56 25.74 20.85
N LEU A 724 -48.31 24.79 19.96
CA LEU A 724 -48.09 25.07 18.55
C LEU A 724 -49.40 25.53 17.87
N PRO A 725 -49.30 26.33 16.78
CA PRO A 725 -50.47 26.77 16.01
C PRO A 725 -51.39 25.60 15.64
N ILE A 726 -52.70 25.84 15.68
CA ILE A 726 -53.73 24.86 15.29
C ILE A 726 -53.85 24.77 13.77
N LEU A 727 -53.45 25.82 13.05
CA LEU A 727 -53.40 25.84 11.60
C LEU A 727 -52.02 25.33 11.13
N PRO A 728 -51.93 24.19 10.40
CA PRO A 728 -50.65 23.65 9.94
C PRO A 728 -49.87 24.61 9.02
N GLN A 729 -50.57 25.53 8.35
CA GLN A 729 -49.99 26.55 7.46
C GLN A 729 -49.13 27.57 8.22
N ASN A 730 -49.38 27.72 9.53
CA ASN A 730 -48.64 28.62 10.39
C ASN A 730 -47.40 27.94 11.03
N ILE A 731 -47.07 26.72 10.60
CA ILE A 731 -45.89 25.98 11.05
C ILE A 731 -44.91 25.85 9.88
N THR A 732 -43.72 26.43 10.01
CA THR A 732 -42.59 26.24 9.08
C THR A 732 -41.66 25.18 9.66
N ILE A 733 -41.18 24.24 8.84
CA ILE A 733 -40.20 23.23 9.26
C ILE A 733 -38.95 23.42 8.40
N ASN A 734 -37.81 23.61 9.05
CA ASN A 734 -36.48 23.67 8.43
C ASN A 734 -35.65 22.48 8.94
N ILE A 735 -34.88 21.85 8.05
CA ILE A 735 -34.01 20.72 8.39
C ILE A 735 -32.58 21.19 8.16
N THR A 736 -31.72 21.04 9.18
CA THR A 736 -30.34 21.53 9.14
C THR A 736 -29.41 20.44 9.68
N PRO A 737 -28.24 20.19 9.06
CA PRO A 737 -27.21 19.36 9.68
C PRO A 737 -26.73 20.00 10.98
N LYS A 738 -26.50 19.19 12.01
CA LYS A 738 -25.91 19.67 13.27
C LYS A 738 -24.40 19.89 13.17
#